data_AF-A0A8J4P2S5-F1
#
_entry.id   AF-A0A8J4P2S5-F1
#
_cell.length_a   1.000
_cell.length_b   1.000
_cell.length_c   1.000
_cell.angle_alpha   90.00
_cell.angle_beta   90.00
_cell.angle_gamma   90.00
#
_symmetry.space_group_name_H-M   'P 1'
#
loop_
_entity.id
_entity.type
_entity.pdbx_description
1 polymer ?
#
loop_
_entity_poly.entity_id
_entity_poly.type
_entity_poly.pdbx_seq_one_letter_code
_entity_poly.pdbx_strand_id
1 'polypeptide(L)'
;TSSSTMVDFLAENNLCGQAILRIVSCGNAIIAELLRLSEFIPSVFRLKDKADQQKYGDIVFDFSYFKGPETCEGKLEAKPELLDLDEEFRENNIEILTRFYLAFQSVHKYIVDLNRYLDDLNEGIYIQQTLETVLLNEDGKQLLCEALYLYGVMLLVIDQKIEGEVRERMLVSYYRYSAARSSADSNLDDICKLLRSTGYSSQPGAKRPPNYPESYFSRVPISETFISMVIGRLRSDDIYNQVSAYPLPEHRSTALATQAAMLYVILYFDPSILHTQQAKMREIVDKYFPDNWVISIYMGITVNLAEAWEPYKAAKTALNYTLDLSNVKEQASRYAAVTERVHTQVQQFLKEGCLREELVLDNIPKLLNCLRDCNVAIRWLMLHTADTACDPNNKRLRQIKDQILTDSRYNPRILFQLLLDTAQFEFILKEMFKQMLSEKQTKWENYKKEGSERMTELADVFSGVKPLTRVEKNENLQAWFREISKQIMSLNYDDSTAAGRKTVQLIQALEEVQEFHQLETNLQVCQFLADTRKFLHQMIRTINIKEEVLITMQIVGDLSYAWQLIDSFTSIMQESIRVSPSMVTKLRATFLKLASALDLPLLRINQANSPDLLSVSQYYSGELVSYVRKVLQIIPESMFTSLLKIIKLQTHDIVEVPTRLDKDKLRDYAQLGPRYEVAKLTHAISIFTEGILMMKTTLVGIIKVDPKQLLEDGIRKELVKRVALALHRGLIFNPRAK
;
A
#
# COMPACT_ATOMS: atom_id res chain seq x y z
N THR A 1 9.20 39.44 7.57
CA THR A 1 10.53 39.82 8.08
C THR A 1 11.32 38.55 8.33
N SER A 2 12.44 38.42 7.61
CA SER A 2 13.46 37.37 7.67
C SER A 2 13.00 35.90 7.68
N SER A 3 12.47 35.43 6.54
CA SER A 3 12.61 34.01 6.18
C SER A 3 14.06 33.80 5.73
N SER A 4 14.95 33.46 6.66
CA SER A 4 16.19 32.81 6.28
C SER A 4 15.81 31.59 5.46
N THR A 5 16.27 31.52 4.22
CA THR A 5 16.30 30.29 3.42
C THR A 5 17.03 29.25 4.26
N MET A 6 16.27 28.44 5.03
CA MET A 6 16.81 27.24 5.64
C MET A 6 17.33 26.41 4.48
N VAL A 7 18.63 26.18 4.46
CA VAL A 7 19.26 25.23 3.55
C VAL A 7 18.47 23.93 3.68
N ASP A 8 17.92 23.44 2.57
CA ASP A 8 17.19 22.18 2.52
C ASP A 8 18.01 21.10 3.23
N PHE A 9 17.43 20.46 4.25
CA PHE A 9 18.15 19.51 5.08
C PHE A 9 18.64 18.31 4.26
N LEU A 10 17.91 17.99 3.20
CA LEU A 10 18.21 16.91 2.27
C LEU A 10 19.07 17.35 1.08
N ALA A 11 19.51 18.61 1.02
CA ALA A 11 20.37 19.06 -0.07
C ALA A 11 21.69 18.28 -0.11
N GLU A 12 22.24 18.06 -1.30
CA GLU A 12 23.48 17.29 -1.50
C GLU A 12 24.68 17.85 -0.75
N ASN A 13 24.68 19.16 -0.48
CA ASN A 13 25.73 19.84 0.28
C ASN A 13 25.60 19.69 1.80
N ASN A 14 24.46 19.21 2.31
CA ASN A 14 24.26 18.95 3.73
C ASN A 14 24.66 17.51 4.07
N LEU A 15 25.94 17.31 4.41
CA LEU A 15 26.50 16.01 4.76
C LEU A 15 25.79 15.33 5.95
N CYS A 16 25.27 16.12 6.90
CA CYS A 16 24.54 15.60 8.05
C CYS A 16 23.22 14.96 7.62
N GLY A 17 22.40 15.70 6.86
CA GLY A 17 21.14 15.17 6.34
C GLY A 17 21.32 14.00 5.36
N GLN A 18 22.33 14.08 4.50
CA GLN A 18 22.67 13.00 3.58
C GLN A 18 23.13 11.72 4.29
N ALA A 19 23.88 11.83 5.39
CA ALA A 19 24.33 10.67 6.15
C ALA A 19 23.15 9.88 6.76
N ILE A 20 22.24 10.57 7.47
CA ILE A 20 21.07 9.91 8.05
C ILE A 20 20.09 9.41 6.96
N LEU A 21 19.92 10.16 5.86
CA LEU A 21 19.10 9.72 4.74
C LEU A 21 19.62 8.42 4.12
N ARG A 22 20.94 8.29 3.95
CA ARG A 22 21.58 7.05 3.47
C ARG A 22 21.34 5.89 4.43
N ILE A 23 21.49 6.10 5.74
CA ILE A 23 21.20 5.08 6.75
C ILE A 23 19.74 4.61 6.60
N VAL A 24 18.77 5.51 6.62
CA VAL A 24 17.33 5.17 6.49
C VAL A 24 17.02 4.48 5.16
N SER A 25 17.63 4.93 4.04
CA SER A 25 17.53 4.28 2.73
C SER A 25 18.04 2.83 2.79
N CYS A 26 19.23 2.60 3.34
CA CYS A 26 19.78 1.25 3.54
C CYS A 26 18.85 0.40 4.40
N GLY A 27 18.18 0.98 5.39
CA GLY A 27 17.26 0.25 6.26
C GLY A 27 16.08 -0.36 5.51
N ASN A 28 15.45 0.41 4.61
CA ASN A 28 14.37 -0.11 3.76
C ASN A 28 14.87 -1.21 2.80
N ALA A 29 16.08 -1.06 2.26
CA ALA A 29 16.70 -2.06 1.39
C ALA A 29 17.00 -3.37 2.14
N ILE A 30 17.51 -3.30 3.37
CA ILE A 30 17.78 -4.46 4.22
C ILE A 30 16.48 -5.22 4.53
N ILE A 31 15.41 -4.53 4.91
CA ILE A 31 14.11 -5.18 5.19
C ILE A 31 13.59 -5.90 3.94
N ALA A 32 13.67 -5.26 2.77
CA ALA A 32 13.25 -5.89 1.52
C ALA A 32 14.08 -7.15 1.20
N GLU A 33 15.40 -7.12 1.42
CA GLU A 33 16.26 -8.29 1.22
C GLU A 33 15.98 -9.40 2.24
N LEU A 34 15.72 -9.07 3.51
CA LEU A 34 15.34 -10.04 4.53
C LEU A 34 14.01 -10.74 4.20
N LEU A 35 13.01 -9.97 3.76
CA LEU A 35 11.72 -10.51 3.33
C LEU A 35 11.89 -11.40 2.10
N ARG A 36 12.67 -10.97 1.11
CA ARG A 36 13.00 -11.75 -0.08
C ARG A 36 13.68 -13.08 0.29
N LEU A 37 14.73 -13.02 1.11
CA LEU A 37 15.47 -14.21 1.54
C LEU A 37 14.62 -15.18 2.37
N SER A 38 13.64 -14.68 3.12
CA SER A 38 12.78 -15.54 3.93
C SER A 38 11.99 -16.59 3.13
N GLU A 39 11.76 -16.34 1.84
CA GLU A 39 11.10 -17.28 0.92
C GLU A 39 12.04 -18.36 0.37
N PHE A 40 13.35 -18.14 0.45
CA PHE A 40 14.39 -19.02 -0.10
C PHE A 40 15.21 -19.75 0.99
N ILE A 41 14.67 -19.84 2.22
CA ILE A 41 15.30 -20.63 3.29
C ILE A 41 15.33 -22.11 2.87
N PRO A 42 16.51 -22.75 2.71
CA PRO A 42 16.57 -24.16 2.33
C PRO A 42 15.95 -25.05 3.41
N SER A 43 15.09 -25.99 3.00
CA SER A 43 14.34 -26.85 3.93
C SER A 43 15.25 -27.70 4.83
N VAL A 44 16.43 -28.05 4.34
CA VAL A 44 17.45 -28.85 5.04
C VAL A 44 17.90 -28.20 6.37
N PHE A 45 17.90 -26.87 6.49
CA PHE A 45 18.27 -26.20 7.75
C PHE A 45 17.14 -26.22 8.79
N ARG A 46 15.89 -26.47 8.35
CA ARG A 46 14.75 -26.61 9.26
C ARG A 46 14.76 -27.96 9.98
N LEU A 47 15.32 -29.00 9.37
CA LEU A 47 15.38 -30.37 9.90
C LEU A 47 14.02 -30.85 10.46
N LYS A 48 12.91 -30.56 9.75
CA LYS A 48 11.56 -30.93 10.20
C LYS A 48 11.24 -32.40 9.94
N ASP A 49 11.79 -32.97 8.87
CA ASP A 49 11.54 -34.36 8.48
C ASP A 49 12.54 -35.31 9.11
N LYS A 50 12.07 -36.50 9.52
CA LYS A 50 12.94 -37.55 10.10
C LYS A 50 14.04 -38.00 9.13
N ALA A 51 13.78 -37.95 7.82
CA ALA A 51 14.76 -38.27 6.79
C ALA A 51 15.89 -37.24 6.76
N ASP A 52 15.57 -35.95 6.82
CA ASP A 52 16.55 -34.87 6.85
C ASP A 52 17.35 -34.87 8.16
N GLN A 53 16.70 -35.16 9.29
CA GLN A 53 17.38 -35.33 10.58
C GLN A 53 18.39 -36.48 10.55
N GLN A 54 18.01 -37.62 9.97
CA GLN A 54 18.91 -38.79 9.86
C GLN A 54 20.06 -38.55 8.88
N LYS A 55 19.81 -37.81 7.79
CA LYS A 55 20.81 -37.57 6.74
C LYS A 55 21.77 -36.42 7.09
N TYR A 56 21.25 -35.28 7.54
CA TYR A 56 22.02 -34.04 7.70
C TYR A 56 22.26 -33.63 9.15
N GLY A 57 21.66 -34.32 10.13
CA GLY A 57 21.78 -33.96 11.54
C GLY A 57 23.21 -34.01 12.10
N ASP A 58 24.08 -34.85 11.52
CA ASP A 58 25.48 -34.96 11.93
C ASP A 58 26.40 -33.90 11.28
N ILE A 59 25.93 -33.13 10.29
CA ILE A 59 26.72 -32.09 9.60
C ILE A 59 26.19 -30.66 9.81
N VAL A 60 24.89 -30.51 10.11
CA VAL A 60 24.24 -29.22 10.35
C VAL A 60 24.19 -28.93 11.85
N PHE A 61 25.08 -28.06 12.32
CA PHE A 61 25.18 -27.69 13.73
C PHE A 61 24.57 -26.32 14.02
N ASP A 62 24.03 -26.10 15.22
CA ASP A 62 23.64 -24.79 15.73
C ASP A 62 24.79 -24.13 16.52
N PHE A 63 24.52 -23.05 17.26
CA PHE A 63 25.55 -22.34 18.03
C PHE A 63 26.22 -23.17 19.13
N SER A 64 25.73 -24.38 19.44
CA SER A 64 26.45 -25.32 20.30
C SER A 64 27.80 -25.75 19.71
N TYR A 65 27.97 -25.67 18.39
CA TYR A 65 29.24 -25.94 17.68
C TYR A 65 30.41 -25.15 18.29
N PHE A 66 30.20 -23.86 18.57
CA PHE A 66 31.25 -22.98 19.10
C PHE A 66 31.74 -23.36 20.51
N LYS A 67 31.03 -24.25 21.22
CA LYS A 67 31.47 -24.76 22.55
C LYS A 67 32.46 -25.92 22.45
N GLY A 68 32.59 -26.57 21.30
CA GLY A 68 33.45 -27.74 21.12
C GLY A 68 33.70 -28.08 19.65
N PRO A 69 34.28 -27.17 18.85
CA PRO A 69 34.47 -27.35 17.41
C PRO A 69 35.31 -28.59 17.09
N GLU A 70 36.37 -28.85 17.86
CA GLU A 70 37.25 -30.02 17.68
C GLU A 70 36.50 -31.36 17.78
N THR A 71 35.49 -31.44 18.66
CA THR A 71 34.69 -32.67 18.82
C THR A 71 33.72 -32.87 17.66
N CYS A 72 33.19 -31.78 17.09
CA CYS A 72 32.33 -31.82 15.92
C CYS A 72 33.13 -32.20 14.68
N GLU A 73 34.24 -31.52 14.41
CA GLU A 73 35.09 -31.81 13.24
C GLU A 73 35.73 -33.20 13.34
N GLY A 74 36.19 -33.62 14.52
CA GLY A 74 36.75 -34.98 14.71
C GLY A 74 35.75 -36.10 14.46
N LYS A 75 34.43 -35.87 14.65
CA LYS A 75 33.38 -36.84 14.27
C LYS A 75 33.17 -36.92 12.76
N LEU A 76 33.35 -35.82 12.04
CA LEU A 76 33.26 -35.77 10.60
C LEU A 76 34.48 -36.44 9.97
N GLU A 77 35.68 -36.09 10.43
CA GLU A 77 36.94 -36.68 9.96
C GLU A 77 37.02 -38.19 10.19
N ALA A 78 36.40 -38.69 11.26
CA ALA A 78 36.36 -40.12 11.57
C ALA A 78 35.52 -40.95 10.58
N LYS A 79 34.67 -40.33 9.76
CA LYS A 79 33.76 -41.02 8.83
C LYS A 79 33.85 -40.40 7.42
N PRO A 80 34.48 -41.09 6.44
CA PRO A 80 34.59 -40.60 5.06
C PRO A 80 33.23 -40.26 4.43
N GLU A 81 32.20 -41.05 4.71
CA GLU A 81 30.83 -40.82 4.20
C GLU A 81 30.24 -39.47 4.66
N LEU A 82 30.61 -38.98 5.84
CA LEU A 82 30.14 -37.68 6.34
C LEU A 82 30.92 -36.52 5.72
N LEU A 83 32.20 -36.72 5.39
CA LEU A 83 33.00 -35.72 4.69
C LEU A 83 32.48 -35.50 3.27
N ASP A 84 32.24 -36.59 2.52
CA ASP A 84 31.68 -36.52 1.17
C ASP A 84 30.31 -35.80 1.18
N LEU A 85 29.48 -36.11 2.19
CA LEU A 85 28.18 -35.48 2.38
C LEU A 85 28.28 -33.99 2.77
N ASP A 86 29.24 -33.61 3.61
CA ASP A 86 29.48 -32.22 4.01
C ASP A 86 30.02 -31.39 2.84
N GLU A 87 30.88 -31.96 1.99
CA GLU A 87 31.34 -31.32 0.74
C GLU A 87 30.18 -31.13 -0.26
N GLU A 88 29.38 -32.17 -0.51
CA GLU A 88 28.18 -32.06 -1.36
C GLU A 88 27.21 -31.01 -0.81
N PHE A 89 27.01 -30.99 0.52
CA PHE A 89 26.14 -30.02 1.18
C PHE A 89 26.66 -28.59 1.03
N ARG A 90 27.97 -28.39 1.16
CA ARG A 90 28.64 -27.10 0.96
C ARG A 90 28.45 -26.60 -0.46
N GLU A 91 28.76 -27.40 -1.48
CA GLU A 91 28.66 -27.00 -2.88
C GLU A 91 27.24 -26.55 -3.24
N ASN A 92 26.23 -27.25 -2.73
CA ASN A 92 24.82 -26.94 -3.00
C ASN A 92 24.30 -25.69 -2.25
N ASN A 93 24.87 -25.33 -1.09
CA ASN A 93 24.29 -24.30 -0.21
C ASN A 93 25.17 -23.07 0.02
N ILE A 94 26.45 -23.06 -0.38
CA ILE A 94 27.37 -21.97 -0.03
C ILE A 94 26.94 -20.61 -0.60
N GLU A 95 26.38 -20.55 -1.80
CA GLU A 95 25.93 -19.30 -2.42
C GLU A 95 24.77 -18.67 -1.63
N ILE A 96 23.75 -19.48 -1.30
CA ILE A 96 22.59 -19.01 -0.53
C ILE A 96 23.00 -18.65 0.90
N LEU A 97 23.88 -19.43 1.54
CA LEU A 97 24.43 -19.13 2.86
C LEU A 97 25.20 -17.81 2.88
N THR A 98 26.01 -17.55 1.85
CA THR A 98 26.74 -16.28 1.70
C THR A 98 25.77 -15.11 1.63
N ARG A 99 24.66 -15.26 0.88
CA ARG A 99 23.64 -14.22 0.76
C ARG A 99 22.92 -13.95 2.09
N PHE A 100 22.56 -15.00 2.84
CA PHE A 100 22.02 -14.86 4.20
C PHE A 100 22.99 -14.15 5.14
N TYR A 101 24.27 -14.55 5.13
CA TYR A 101 25.29 -13.92 5.95
C TYR A 101 25.46 -12.43 5.63
N LEU A 102 25.50 -12.04 4.34
CA LEU A 102 25.59 -10.63 3.95
C LEU A 102 24.39 -9.81 4.41
N ALA A 103 23.17 -10.36 4.35
CA ALA A 103 21.97 -9.69 4.85
C ALA A 103 22.05 -9.49 6.38
N PHE A 104 22.47 -10.52 7.11
CA PHE A 104 22.70 -10.47 8.56
C PHE A 104 23.80 -9.49 8.97
N GLN A 105 24.90 -9.46 8.23
CA GLN A 105 25.97 -8.48 8.41
C GLN A 105 25.46 -7.07 8.15
N SER A 106 24.59 -6.87 7.16
CA SER A 106 24.03 -5.56 6.84
C SER A 106 23.16 -5.00 7.98
N VAL A 107 22.43 -5.86 8.70
CA VAL A 107 21.65 -5.46 9.89
C VAL A 107 22.57 -5.00 11.02
N HIS A 108 23.65 -5.72 11.28
CA HIS A 108 24.64 -5.30 12.28
C HIS A 108 25.35 -4.01 11.86
N LYS A 109 25.73 -3.89 10.59
CA LYS A 109 26.36 -2.69 10.04
C LYS A 109 25.45 -1.47 10.15
N TYR A 110 24.15 -1.63 9.88
CA TYR A 110 23.16 -0.56 9.99
C TYR A 110 23.20 0.11 11.37
N ILE A 111 23.17 -0.69 12.44
CA ILE A 111 23.15 -0.15 13.80
C ILE A 111 24.50 0.45 14.21
N VAL A 112 25.61 -0.13 13.75
CA VAL A 112 26.95 0.45 13.94
C VAL A 112 27.06 1.81 13.24
N ASP A 113 26.59 1.91 12.00
CA ASP A 113 26.62 3.16 11.23
C ASP A 113 25.68 4.23 11.86
N LEU A 114 24.52 3.83 12.41
CA LEU A 114 23.63 4.72 13.17
C LEU A 114 24.27 5.22 14.46
N ASN A 115 24.88 4.33 15.27
CA ASN A 115 25.57 4.74 16.49
C ASN A 115 26.72 5.69 16.18
N ARG A 116 27.52 5.39 15.15
CA ARG A 116 28.58 6.28 14.68
C ARG A 116 28.05 7.65 14.26
N TYR A 117 26.92 7.72 13.55
CA TYR A 117 26.30 8.99 13.19
C TYR A 117 25.88 9.81 14.42
N LEU A 118 25.37 9.15 15.47
CA LEU A 118 25.03 9.81 16.73
C LEU A 118 26.29 10.29 17.47
N ASP A 119 27.37 9.52 17.44
CA ASP A 119 28.66 9.92 18.01
C ASP A 119 29.25 11.12 17.26
N ASP A 120 29.22 11.11 15.93
CA ASP A 120 29.67 12.22 15.06
C ASP A 120 28.87 13.52 15.34
N LEU A 121 27.57 13.42 15.67
CA LEU A 121 26.75 14.56 16.10
C LEU A 121 27.13 15.07 17.50
N ASN A 122 27.50 14.19 18.41
CA ASN A 122 27.91 14.56 19.78
C ASN A 122 29.32 15.18 19.78
N GLU A 123 30.22 14.68 18.94
CA GLU A 123 31.58 15.19 18.76
C GLU A 123 31.63 16.49 17.94
N GLY A 124 30.51 16.88 17.32
CA GLY A 124 30.39 18.12 16.55
C GLY A 124 31.10 18.05 15.20
N ILE A 125 31.24 16.86 14.62
CA ILE A 125 31.83 16.65 13.29
C ILE A 125 31.02 17.38 12.21
N TYR A 126 29.69 17.38 12.36
CA TYR A 126 28.80 18.17 11.53
C TYR A 126 28.72 19.60 12.05
N ILE A 127 29.39 20.53 11.37
CA ILE A 127 29.43 21.96 11.73
C ILE A 127 28.00 22.50 11.90
N GLN A 128 27.72 23.10 13.06
CA GLN A 128 26.42 23.68 13.42
C GLN A 128 25.24 22.69 13.49
N GLN A 129 25.48 21.38 13.46
CA GLN A 129 24.46 20.36 13.64
C GLN A 129 24.72 19.57 14.92
N THR A 130 23.67 19.41 15.70
CA THR A 130 23.61 18.60 16.92
C THR A 130 22.35 17.75 16.85
N LEU A 131 22.23 16.76 17.74
CA LEU A 131 21.01 15.97 17.82
C LEU A 131 19.75 16.83 18.02
N GLU A 132 19.85 17.91 18.80
CA GLU A 132 18.74 18.84 19.05
C GLU A 132 18.35 19.63 17.79
N THR A 133 19.31 20.16 17.05
CA THR A 133 19.03 20.94 15.83
C THR A 133 18.41 20.07 14.74
N VAL A 134 18.87 18.82 14.60
CA VAL A 134 18.31 17.87 13.64
C VAL A 134 16.87 17.51 14.01
N LEU A 135 16.55 17.33 15.30
CA LEU A 135 15.19 17.05 15.76
C LEU A 135 14.24 18.26 15.69
N LEU A 136 14.76 19.49 15.53
CA LEU A 136 13.96 20.68 15.26
C LEU A 136 13.64 20.86 13.77
N ASN A 137 14.38 20.18 12.89
CA ASN A 137 14.14 20.19 11.46
C ASN A 137 13.01 19.19 11.08
N GLU A 138 12.14 19.57 10.13
CA GLU A 138 11.00 18.74 9.71
C GLU A 138 11.42 17.39 9.11
N ASP A 139 12.45 17.37 8.25
CA ASP A 139 12.97 16.14 7.65
C ASP A 139 13.88 15.37 8.63
N GLY A 140 14.71 16.11 9.37
CA GLY A 140 15.63 15.53 10.36
C GLY A 140 14.90 14.73 11.44
N LYS A 141 13.80 15.26 12.00
CA LYS A 141 13.01 14.52 13.00
C LYS A 141 12.35 13.27 12.43
N GLN A 142 11.89 13.30 11.18
CA GLN A 142 11.33 12.12 10.52
C GLN A 142 12.39 11.05 10.35
N LEU A 143 13.55 11.39 9.79
CA LEU A 143 14.63 10.44 9.52
C LEU A 143 15.21 9.81 10.79
N LEU A 144 15.37 10.58 11.87
CA LEU A 144 15.83 10.05 13.15
C LEU A 144 14.82 9.07 13.77
N CYS A 145 13.52 9.38 13.68
CA CYS A 145 12.47 8.46 14.14
C CYS A 145 12.43 7.19 13.28
N GLU A 146 12.49 7.34 11.96
CA GLU A 146 12.51 6.24 10.99
C GLU A 146 13.75 5.34 11.19
N ALA A 147 14.92 5.91 11.47
CA ALA A 147 16.14 5.13 11.65
C ALA A 147 16.04 4.13 12.81
N LEU A 148 15.59 4.60 13.98
CA LEU A 148 15.42 3.73 15.14
C LEU A 148 14.29 2.71 14.93
N TYR A 149 13.19 3.14 14.32
CA TYR A 149 12.06 2.28 13.98
C TYR A 149 12.45 1.15 13.01
N LEU A 150 13.16 1.47 11.91
CA LEU A 150 13.56 0.50 10.90
C LEU A 150 14.48 -0.57 11.51
N TYR A 151 15.42 -0.19 12.39
CA TYR A 151 16.23 -1.17 13.11
C TYR A 151 15.36 -2.13 13.92
N GLY A 152 14.40 -1.62 14.70
CA GLY A 152 13.46 -2.45 15.46
C GLY A 152 12.62 -3.36 14.56
N VAL A 153 12.18 -2.86 13.39
CA VAL A 153 11.46 -3.68 12.39
C VAL A 153 12.35 -4.78 11.83
N MET A 154 13.62 -4.52 11.51
CA MET A 154 14.55 -5.56 11.06
C MET A 154 14.63 -6.70 12.07
N LEU A 155 14.82 -6.39 13.35
CA LEU A 155 14.90 -7.40 14.41
C LEU A 155 13.61 -8.25 14.47
N LEU A 156 12.45 -7.60 14.47
CA LEU A 156 11.15 -8.28 14.51
C LEU A 156 10.90 -9.14 13.26
N VAL A 157 11.23 -8.64 12.07
CA VAL A 157 11.07 -9.37 10.80
C VAL A 157 11.95 -10.61 10.77
N ILE A 158 13.20 -10.50 11.22
CA ILE A 158 14.13 -11.64 11.29
C ILE A 158 13.53 -12.73 12.18
N ASP A 159 13.09 -12.40 13.40
CA ASP A 159 12.51 -13.38 14.32
C ASP A 159 11.19 -13.98 13.82
N GLN A 160 10.36 -13.19 13.14
CA GLN A 160 9.08 -13.64 12.60
C GLN A 160 9.23 -14.56 11.40
N LYS A 161 10.20 -14.27 10.52
CA LYS A 161 10.34 -14.93 9.21
C LYS A 161 11.43 -16.00 9.18
N ILE A 162 12.44 -15.92 10.04
CA ILE A 162 13.57 -16.83 10.08
C ILE A 162 13.71 -17.39 11.51
N GLU A 163 13.26 -18.63 11.70
CA GLU A 163 13.29 -19.32 12.99
C GLU A 163 14.71 -19.27 13.63
N GLY A 164 14.78 -19.10 14.96
CA GLY A 164 16.06 -18.92 15.68
C GLY A 164 17.08 -20.03 15.41
N GLU A 165 16.67 -21.29 15.56
CA GLU A 165 17.54 -22.44 15.29
C GLU A 165 18.05 -22.47 13.83
N VAL A 166 17.20 -22.07 12.88
CA VAL A 166 17.55 -22.07 11.46
C VAL A 166 18.61 -21.00 11.19
N ARG A 167 18.49 -19.81 11.79
CA ARG A 167 19.52 -18.76 11.71
C ARG A 167 20.85 -19.24 12.26
N GLU A 168 20.83 -19.85 13.43
CA GLU A 168 22.05 -20.36 14.07
C GLU A 168 22.73 -21.41 13.19
N ARG A 169 21.97 -22.36 12.65
CA ARG A 169 22.48 -23.40 11.75
C ARG A 169 23.09 -22.83 10.47
N MET A 170 22.41 -21.89 9.83
CA MET A 170 22.93 -21.25 8.62
C MET A 170 24.23 -20.48 8.90
N LEU A 171 24.31 -19.74 10.00
CA LEU A 171 25.51 -19.01 10.39
C LEU A 171 26.69 -19.93 10.70
N VAL A 172 26.45 -21.05 11.38
CA VAL A 172 27.49 -22.03 11.68
C VAL A 172 27.96 -22.76 10.43
N SER A 173 27.05 -23.19 9.56
CA SER A 173 27.42 -23.78 8.26
C SER A 173 28.21 -22.79 7.41
N TYR A 174 27.80 -21.52 7.35
CA TYR A 174 28.57 -20.49 6.65
C TYR A 174 29.97 -20.33 7.23
N TYR A 175 30.10 -20.27 8.57
CA TYR A 175 31.39 -20.18 9.25
C TYR A 175 32.31 -21.37 8.90
N ARG A 176 31.81 -22.60 9.05
CA ARG A 176 32.56 -23.84 8.75
C ARG A 176 33.06 -23.85 7.30
N TYR A 177 32.21 -23.50 6.34
CA TYR A 177 32.56 -23.56 4.91
C TYR A 177 33.38 -22.38 4.40
N SER A 178 33.38 -21.26 5.14
CA SER A 178 34.08 -20.02 4.79
C SER A 178 35.33 -19.76 5.62
N ALA A 179 35.65 -20.61 6.61
CA ALA A 179 36.86 -20.53 7.42
C ALA A 179 38.16 -20.53 6.58
N ALA A 180 38.15 -21.11 5.37
CA ALA A 180 39.26 -21.03 4.43
C ALA A 180 39.43 -19.66 3.72
N ARG A 181 38.45 -18.75 3.84
CA ARG A 181 38.41 -17.42 3.19
C ARG A 181 38.40 -16.23 4.16
N SER A 182 38.43 -16.47 5.47
CA SER A 182 38.26 -15.40 6.46
C SER A 182 39.60 -14.79 6.84
N SER A 183 39.87 -13.59 6.32
CA SER A 183 40.79 -12.64 6.94
C SER A 183 40.29 -12.30 8.36
N ALA A 184 41.22 -11.98 9.26
CA ALA A 184 41.02 -11.73 10.70
C ALA A 184 40.10 -10.54 11.09
N ASP A 185 39.25 -10.04 10.18
CA ASP A 185 38.41 -8.83 10.32
C ASP A 185 36.90 -9.10 10.26
N SER A 186 36.43 -10.35 10.37
CA SER A 186 34.99 -10.63 10.34
C SER A 186 34.33 -10.31 11.70
N ASN A 187 33.38 -9.37 11.71
CA ASN A 187 32.47 -9.08 12.86
C ASN A 187 31.51 -10.25 13.17
N LEU A 188 31.91 -11.50 12.89
CA LEU A 188 31.07 -12.69 12.99
C LEU A 188 30.55 -12.91 14.41
N ASP A 189 31.40 -12.70 15.42
CA ASP A 189 31.00 -12.87 16.81
C ASP A 189 29.86 -11.92 17.19
N ASP A 190 29.92 -10.66 16.76
CA ASP A 190 28.88 -9.68 17.05
C ASP A 190 27.60 -9.94 16.26
N ILE A 191 27.72 -10.41 15.01
CA ILE A 191 26.58 -10.89 14.20
C ILE A 191 25.92 -12.10 14.89
N CYS A 192 26.69 -13.07 15.36
CA CYS A 192 26.20 -14.24 16.08
C CYS A 192 25.55 -13.84 17.42
N LYS A 193 26.13 -12.90 18.17
CA LYS A 193 25.49 -12.35 19.38
C LYS A 193 24.14 -11.72 19.05
N LEU A 194 24.09 -10.89 18.01
CA LEU A 194 22.86 -10.23 17.57
C LEU A 194 21.80 -11.24 17.13
N LEU A 195 22.16 -12.31 16.41
CA LEU A 195 21.20 -13.22 15.78
C LEU A 195 20.93 -14.51 16.55
N ARG A 196 21.47 -14.65 17.77
CA ARG A 196 21.20 -15.77 18.66
C ARG A 196 19.69 -16.00 18.84
N SER A 197 19.27 -17.25 18.89
CA SER A 197 17.88 -17.62 19.13
C SER A 197 17.32 -16.92 20.36
N THR A 198 16.17 -16.27 20.17
CA THR A 198 15.39 -15.60 21.24
C THR A 198 14.41 -16.57 21.90
N GLY A 199 14.23 -17.76 21.34
CA GLY A 199 13.16 -18.70 21.68
C GLY A 199 11.79 -18.29 21.13
N TYR A 200 11.69 -17.17 20.40
CA TYR A 200 10.44 -16.75 19.77
C TYR A 200 10.05 -17.70 18.64
N SER A 201 8.75 -17.98 18.52
CA SER A 201 8.18 -18.78 17.43
C SER A 201 6.89 -18.13 16.95
N SER A 202 6.76 -18.03 15.63
CA SER A 202 5.58 -17.50 14.95
C SER A 202 4.45 -18.53 14.77
N GLN A 203 4.63 -19.74 15.30
CA GLN A 203 3.62 -20.80 15.21
C GLN A 203 2.41 -20.51 16.11
N PRO A 204 1.17 -20.82 15.67
CA PRO A 204 -0.02 -20.65 16.48
C PRO A 204 0.08 -21.39 17.82
N GLY A 205 -0.20 -20.68 18.92
CA GLY A 205 -0.12 -21.23 20.28
C GLY A 205 1.29 -21.29 20.89
N ALA A 206 2.32 -20.80 20.19
CA ALA A 206 3.64 -20.64 20.78
C ALA A 206 3.61 -19.64 21.93
N LYS A 207 4.26 -19.98 23.05
CA LYS A 207 4.37 -19.07 24.20
C LYS A 207 5.45 -18.03 23.92
N ARG A 208 5.13 -16.77 24.22
CA ARG A 208 6.11 -15.68 24.19
C ARG A 208 7.24 -15.95 25.19
N PRO A 209 8.52 -15.86 24.78
CA PRO A 209 9.65 -16.00 25.69
C PRO A 209 9.66 -14.91 26.77
N PRO A 210 10.25 -15.18 27.95
CA PRO A 210 10.43 -14.15 28.97
C PRO A 210 11.34 -13.03 28.44
N ASN A 211 11.03 -11.78 28.81
CA ASN A 211 11.78 -10.58 28.43
C ASN A 211 11.94 -10.36 26.91
N TYR A 212 11.09 -10.97 26.08
CA TYR A 212 11.05 -10.72 24.64
C TYR A 212 10.00 -9.63 24.35
N PRO A 213 10.24 -8.66 23.44
CA PRO A 213 11.44 -8.48 22.64
C PRO A 213 12.53 -7.60 23.28
N GLU A 214 12.34 -7.06 24.50
CA GLU A 214 13.31 -6.07 25.05
C GLU A 214 14.74 -6.62 25.21
N SER A 215 14.90 -7.90 25.55
CA SER A 215 16.22 -8.56 25.63
C SER A 215 16.89 -8.72 24.26
N TYR A 216 16.10 -8.76 23.18
CA TYR A 216 16.63 -8.79 21.82
C TYR A 216 17.04 -7.38 21.37
N PHE A 217 16.21 -6.38 21.67
CA PHE A 217 16.47 -4.98 21.33
C PHE A 217 17.68 -4.40 22.07
N SER A 218 17.96 -4.90 23.27
CA SER A 218 19.11 -4.48 24.10
C SER A 218 20.46 -5.14 23.73
N ARG A 219 20.51 -6.04 22.74
CA ARG A 219 21.75 -6.73 22.36
C ARG A 219 22.83 -5.80 21.81
N VAL A 220 22.43 -4.72 21.14
CA VAL A 220 23.31 -3.65 20.69
C VAL A 220 22.83 -2.36 21.33
N PRO A 221 23.62 -1.73 22.21
CA PRO A 221 23.20 -0.53 22.91
C PRO A 221 23.11 0.66 21.96
N ILE A 222 22.18 1.57 22.26
CA ILE A 222 21.96 2.84 21.58
C ILE A 222 21.88 3.90 22.67
N SER A 223 22.28 5.13 22.37
CA SER A 223 22.19 6.26 23.30
C SER A 223 20.78 6.40 23.90
N GLU A 224 20.68 6.30 25.24
CA GLU A 224 19.43 6.49 25.98
C GLU A 224 18.85 7.89 25.78
N THR A 225 19.73 8.90 25.65
CA THR A 225 19.33 10.28 25.35
C THR A 225 18.64 10.36 24.00
N PHE A 226 19.20 9.72 22.97
CA PHE A 226 18.60 9.66 21.65
C PHE A 226 17.22 9.00 21.66
N ILE A 227 17.11 7.82 22.30
CA ILE A 227 15.83 7.10 22.43
C ILE A 227 14.79 7.98 23.13
N SER A 228 15.15 8.61 24.24
CA SER A 228 14.25 9.48 25.02
C SER A 228 13.77 10.69 24.22
N MET A 229 14.66 11.33 23.45
CA MET A 229 14.31 12.46 22.58
C MET A 229 13.37 12.05 21.44
N VAL A 230 13.64 10.91 20.79
CA VAL A 230 12.78 10.37 19.73
C VAL A 230 11.39 10.03 20.26
N ILE A 231 11.30 9.34 21.42
CA ILE A 231 10.02 9.07 22.08
C ILE A 231 9.29 10.37 22.45
N GLY A 232 10.02 11.39 22.92
CA GLY A 232 9.47 12.71 23.20
C GLY A 232 8.82 13.34 21.97
N ARG A 233 9.53 13.39 20.84
CA ARG A 233 9.01 13.93 19.58
C ARG A 233 7.83 13.14 19.05
N LEU A 234 7.92 11.82 19.08
CA LEU A 234 6.80 10.95 18.70
C LEU A 234 5.60 11.10 19.63
N ARG A 235 5.73 11.62 20.84
CA ARG A 235 4.57 11.90 21.73
C ARG A 235 3.99 13.29 21.51
N SER A 236 4.82 14.29 21.30
CA SER A 236 4.39 15.69 21.22
C SER A 236 3.94 16.10 19.82
N ASP A 237 4.66 15.71 18.79
CA ASP A 237 4.53 16.30 17.45
C ASP A 237 3.66 15.41 16.53
N ASP A 238 3.19 15.96 15.41
CA ASP A 238 2.71 15.23 14.23
C ASP A 238 3.84 15.31 13.19
N ILE A 239 4.76 14.33 13.18
CA ILE A 239 6.03 14.49 12.47
C ILE A 239 5.88 14.49 10.95
N TYR A 240 4.74 14.01 10.44
CA TYR A 240 4.40 13.98 9.02
C TYR A 240 3.34 15.02 8.63
N ASN A 241 2.86 15.84 9.57
CA ASN A 241 1.79 16.81 9.37
C ASN A 241 0.51 16.20 8.73
N GLN A 242 0.23 14.92 9.00
CA GLN A 242 -0.87 14.17 8.39
C GLN A 242 -2.25 14.59 8.93
N VAL A 243 -2.33 15.18 10.12
CA VAL A 243 -3.60 15.64 10.69
C VAL A 243 -4.28 16.68 9.80
N SER A 244 -3.51 17.47 9.05
CA SER A 244 -4.05 18.42 8.06
C SER A 244 -4.89 17.75 6.96
N ALA A 245 -4.51 16.53 6.56
CA ALA A 245 -5.26 15.72 5.59
C ALA A 245 -6.53 15.10 6.18
N TYR A 246 -6.68 15.07 7.52
CA TYR A 246 -7.80 14.48 8.25
C TYR A 246 -8.46 15.50 9.21
N PRO A 247 -9.30 16.42 8.69
CA PRO A 247 -9.86 17.52 9.49
C PRO A 247 -10.87 17.07 10.56
N LEU A 248 -11.42 15.85 10.45
CA LEU A 248 -12.37 15.32 11.44
C LEU A 248 -11.61 14.76 12.64
N PRO A 249 -11.92 15.19 13.88
CA PRO A 249 -11.22 14.72 15.09
C PRO A 249 -11.24 13.20 15.26
N GLU A 250 -12.34 12.57 14.82
CA GLU A 250 -12.52 11.14 14.93
C GLU A 250 -11.61 10.33 13.98
N HIS A 251 -10.90 10.98 13.05
CA HIS A 251 -9.94 10.34 12.14
C HIS A 251 -8.49 10.41 12.67
N ARG A 252 -8.27 11.05 13.83
CA ARG A 252 -6.93 11.28 14.39
C ARG A 252 -6.11 10.00 14.51
N SER A 253 -6.71 8.92 14.99
CA SER A 253 -6.04 7.62 15.17
C SER A 253 -5.54 7.03 13.85
N THR A 254 -6.28 7.25 12.75
CA THR A 254 -5.86 6.86 11.41
C THR A 254 -4.79 7.79 10.86
N ALA A 255 -4.95 9.10 11.04
CA ALA A 255 -3.97 10.11 10.60
C ALA A 255 -2.60 9.92 11.25
N LEU A 256 -2.56 9.43 12.50
CA LEU A 256 -1.33 9.20 13.24
C LEU A 256 -0.86 7.74 13.19
N ALA A 257 -1.46 6.88 12.37
CA ALA A 257 -1.25 5.44 12.47
C ALA A 257 0.19 5.00 12.14
N THR A 258 0.86 5.64 11.19
CA THR A 258 2.27 5.37 10.87
C THR A 258 3.18 5.76 12.05
N GLN A 259 2.93 6.94 12.64
CA GLN A 259 3.66 7.40 13.82
C GLN A 259 3.40 6.51 15.04
N ALA A 260 2.17 6.03 15.22
CA ALA A 260 1.78 5.10 16.26
C ALA A 260 2.52 3.76 16.13
N ALA A 261 2.64 3.24 14.90
CA ALA A 261 3.39 2.03 14.60
C ALA A 261 4.89 2.20 14.93
N MET A 262 5.48 3.34 14.58
CA MET A 262 6.87 3.65 14.95
C MET A 262 7.06 3.68 16.47
N LEU A 263 6.18 4.40 17.18
CA LEU A 263 6.26 4.51 18.63
C LEU A 263 6.09 3.14 19.30
N TYR A 264 5.18 2.29 18.82
CA TYR A 264 5.01 0.93 19.33
C TYR A 264 6.33 0.12 19.28
N VAL A 265 7.05 0.17 18.16
CA VAL A 265 8.33 -0.53 18.01
C VAL A 265 9.40 0.11 18.91
N ILE A 266 9.46 1.45 18.94
CA ILE A 266 10.50 2.19 19.66
C ILE A 266 10.39 2.03 21.19
N LEU A 267 9.18 1.84 21.72
CA LEU A 267 8.97 1.60 23.16
C LEU A 267 9.71 0.35 23.68
N TYR A 268 10.10 -0.60 22.83
CA TYR A 268 10.90 -1.75 23.25
C TYR A 268 12.39 -1.44 23.48
N PHE A 269 12.88 -0.28 23.02
CA PHE A 269 14.20 0.22 23.39
C PHE A 269 14.22 0.90 24.78
N ASP A 270 13.05 1.32 25.30
CA ASP A 270 12.89 1.80 26.69
C ASP A 270 11.72 1.06 27.39
N PRO A 271 11.92 -0.21 27.79
CA PRO A 271 10.88 -1.02 28.41
C PRO A 271 10.43 -0.48 29.77
N SER A 272 11.18 0.44 30.38
CA SER A 272 10.79 1.07 31.65
C SER A 272 9.46 1.81 31.51
N ILE A 273 9.20 2.41 30.34
CA ILE A 273 7.95 3.11 30.03
C ILE A 273 6.77 2.12 30.07
N LEU A 274 6.92 0.97 29.41
CA LEU A 274 5.91 -0.07 29.33
C LEU A 274 5.57 -0.69 30.70
N HIS A 275 6.57 -0.89 31.55
CA HIS A 275 6.38 -1.51 32.87
C HIS A 275 5.90 -0.54 33.95
N THR A 276 6.52 0.64 34.05
CA THR A 276 6.45 1.48 35.27
C THR A 276 5.78 2.84 35.05
N GLN A 277 5.88 3.43 33.86
CA GLN A 277 5.50 4.83 33.62
C GLN A 277 4.02 4.96 33.21
N GLN A 278 3.12 4.80 34.17
CA GLN A 278 1.66 4.81 33.94
C GLN A 278 1.14 6.08 33.26
N ALA A 279 1.60 7.26 33.69
CA ALA A 279 1.14 8.53 33.13
C ALA A 279 1.53 8.68 31.64
N LYS A 280 2.78 8.35 31.30
CA LYS A 280 3.24 8.39 29.89
C LYS A 280 2.49 7.38 29.03
N MET A 281 2.29 6.16 29.51
CA MET A 281 1.54 5.15 28.74
C MET A 281 0.08 5.53 28.55
N ARG A 282 -0.57 6.16 29.53
CA ARG A 282 -1.94 6.67 29.37
C ARG A 282 -2.00 7.72 28.26
N GLU A 283 -1.12 8.71 28.28
CA GLU A 283 -1.04 9.74 27.22
C GLU A 283 -0.82 9.12 25.83
N ILE A 284 0.08 8.13 25.72
CA ILE A 284 0.35 7.42 24.46
C ILE A 284 -0.92 6.71 23.95
N VAL A 285 -1.59 5.96 24.82
CA VAL A 285 -2.81 5.22 24.45
C VAL A 285 -3.94 6.18 24.08
N ASP A 286 -4.16 7.23 24.86
CA ASP A 286 -5.21 8.21 24.58
C ASP A 286 -4.96 8.95 23.25
N LYS A 287 -3.69 9.24 22.92
CA LYS A 287 -3.33 9.90 21.66
C LYS A 287 -3.49 8.97 20.45
N TYR A 288 -2.92 7.77 20.51
CA TYR A 288 -2.73 6.90 19.33
C TYR A 288 -3.70 5.71 19.24
N PHE A 289 -4.14 5.18 20.38
CA PHE A 289 -4.88 3.92 20.47
C PHE A 289 -6.24 4.05 21.23
N PRO A 290 -7.03 5.12 21.06
CA PRO A 290 -8.33 5.24 21.75
C PRO A 290 -9.40 4.30 21.16
N ASP A 291 -9.28 3.97 19.88
CA ASP A 291 -10.23 3.20 19.05
C ASP A 291 -9.54 2.11 18.21
N ASN A 292 -8.20 2.10 18.17
CA ASN A 292 -7.38 1.17 17.39
C ASN A 292 -6.41 0.39 18.27
N TRP A 293 -6.61 -0.92 18.41
CA TRP A 293 -5.69 -1.81 19.15
C TRP A 293 -5.11 -2.94 18.31
N VAL A 294 -5.59 -3.11 17.08
CA VAL A 294 -4.92 -3.91 16.06
C VAL A 294 -4.24 -2.95 15.08
N ILE A 295 -2.91 -3.02 14.99
CA ILE A 295 -2.11 -2.11 14.18
C ILE A 295 -1.30 -2.88 13.14
N SER A 296 -0.82 -2.17 12.11
CA SER A 296 0.16 -2.70 11.17
C SER A 296 1.50 -2.02 11.41
N ILE A 297 2.55 -2.81 11.68
CA ILE A 297 3.87 -2.27 12.00
C ILE A 297 4.74 -2.02 10.78
N TYR A 298 4.66 -2.84 9.73
CA TYR A 298 5.38 -2.67 8.47
C TYR A 298 4.74 -3.54 7.39
N MET A 299 4.40 -2.99 6.23
CA MET A 299 3.86 -3.71 5.05
C MET A 299 2.88 -4.86 5.42
N GLY A 300 1.85 -4.54 6.19
CA GLY A 300 0.77 -5.47 6.56
C GLY A 300 1.09 -6.46 7.68
N ILE A 301 2.26 -6.40 8.32
CA ILE A 301 2.53 -7.19 9.54
C ILE A 301 1.61 -6.67 10.65
N THR A 302 0.62 -7.47 11.04
CA THR A 302 -0.37 -7.10 12.05
C THR A 302 0.09 -7.42 13.46
N VAL A 303 -0.25 -6.55 14.41
CA VAL A 303 0.01 -6.73 15.84
C VAL A 303 -1.23 -6.35 16.63
N ASN A 304 -1.64 -7.22 17.54
CA ASN A 304 -2.66 -6.91 18.53
C ASN A 304 -2.01 -6.42 19.83
N LEU A 305 -2.26 -5.16 20.17
CA LEU A 305 -1.69 -4.52 21.35
C LEU A 305 -2.11 -5.22 22.65
N ALA A 306 -3.30 -5.82 22.69
CA ALA A 306 -3.77 -6.54 23.87
C ALA A 306 -2.91 -7.77 24.19
N GLU A 307 -2.35 -8.42 23.17
CA GLU A 307 -1.42 -9.55 23.34
C GLU A 307 0.01 -9.05 23.53
N ALA A 308 0.43 -8.10 22.69
CA ALA A 308 1.77 -7.55 22.71
C ALA A 308 2.09 -6.83 24.03
N TRP A 309 1.11 -6.22 24.68
CA TRP A 309 1.30 -5.51 25.94
C TRP A 309 0.84 -6.22 27.21
N GLU A 310 0.36 -7.46 27.09
CA GLU A 310 -0.06 -8.27 28.25
C GLU A 310 1.00 -8.38 29.38
N PRO A 311 2.32 -8.55 29.11
CA PRO A 311 3.32 -8.64 30.18
C PRO A 311 3.67 -7.28 30.81
N TYR A 312 3.27 -6.16 30.22
CA TYR A 312 3.67 -4.82 30.63
C TYR A 312 2.58 -4.11 31.44
N LYS A 313 2.80 -3.98 32.75
CA LYS A 313 1.77 -3.47 33.70
C LYS A 313 1.22 -2.08 33.34
N ALA A 314 2.08 -1.10 33.06
CA ALA A 314 1.64 0.26 32.73
C ALA A 314 0.90 0.31 31.39
N ALA A 315 1.43 -0.36 30.36
CA ALA A 315 0.80 -0.40 29.03
C ALA A 315 -0.54 -1.14 29.03
N LYS A 316 -0.61 -2.31 29.68
CA LYS A 316 -1.85 -3.07 29.86
C LYS A 316 -2.93 -2.26 30.59
N THR A 317 -2.53 -1.54 31.64
CA THR A 317 -3.47 -0.70 32.42
C THR A 317 -4.02 0.44 31.58
N ALA A 318 -3.18 1.10 30.77
CA ALA A 318 -3.62 2.16 29.87
C ALA A 318 -4.57 1.61 28.78
N LEU A 319 -4.24 0.48 28.16
CA LEU A 319 -5.02 -0.11 27.06
C LEU A 319 -6.39 -0.68 27.51
N ASN A 320 -6.57 -1.02 28.79
CA ASN A 320 -7.85 -1.56 29.27
C ASN A 320 -9.04 -0.62 29.07
N TYR A 321 -8.83 0.70 29.03
CA TYR A 321 -9.90 1.66 28.73
C TYR A 321 -10.36 1.55 27.27
N THR A 322 -9.42 1.40 26.35
CA THR A 322 -9.70 1.16 24.92
C THR A 322 -10.47 -0.15 24.72
N LEU A 323 -10.07 -1.20 25.44
CA LEU A 323 -10.63 -2.55 25.34
C LEU A 323 -11.90 -2.75 26.20
N ASP A 324 -12.47 -1.68 26.75
CA ASP A 324 -13.73 -1.77 27.46
C ASP A 324 -14.87 -2.16 26.51
N LEU A 325 -15.76 -3.06 26.95
CA LEU A 325 -16.83 -3.61 26.11
C LEU A 325 -17.80 -2.54 25.61
N SER A 326 -17.97 -1.43 26.35
CA SER A 326 -18.80 -0.30 25.94
C SER A 326 -18.15 0.47 24.78
N ASN A 327 -16.85 0.76 24.89
CA ASN A 327 -16.10 1.43 23.83
C ASN A 327 -16.01 0.56 22.58
N VAL A 328 -15.71 -0.74 22.72
CA VAL A 328 -15.66 -1.69 21.59
C VAL A 328 -17.00 -1.69 20.85
N LYS A 329 -18.12 -1.74 21.58
CA LYS A 329 -19.47 -1.69 21.01
C LYS A 329 -19.74 -0.39 20.27
N GLU A 330 -19.37 0.74 20.89
CA GLU A 330 -19.54 2.08 20.31
C GLU A 330 -18.79 2.20 18.99
N GLN A 331 -17.49 1.85 18.96
CA GLN A 331 -16.68 1.92 17.75
C GLN A 331 -17.20 0.97 16.67
N ALA A 332 -17.50 -0.29 17.00
CA ALA A 332 -18.03 -1.25 16.04
C ALA A 332 -19.35 -0.78 15.42
N SER A 333 -20.28 -0.27 16.25
CA SER A 333 -21.57 0.27 15.78
C SER A 333 -21.40 1.52 14.91
N ARG A 334 -20.45 2.38 15.26
CA ARG A 334 -20.10 3.58 14.48
C ARG A 334 -19.57 3.19 13.10
N TYR A 335 -18.64 2.25 13.00
CA TYR A 335 -18.13 1.77 11.71
C TYR A 335 -19.18 1.05 10.88
N ALA A 336 -20.16 0.36 11.49
CA ALA A 336 -21.32 -0.17 10.76
C ALA A 336 -22.11 0.94 10.06
N ALA A 337 -22.47 1.99 10.82
CA ALA A 337 -23.26 3.11 10.30
C ALA A 337 -22.51 3.91 9.23
N VAL A 338 -21.20 4.15 9.43
CA VAL A 338 -20.35 4.82 8.44
C VAL A 338 -20.28 3.99 7.17
N THR A 339 -20.03 2.68 7.27
CA THR A 339 -19.93 1.76 6.14
C THR A 339 -21.19 1.78 5.27
N GLU A 340 -22.37 1.70 5.89
CA GLU A 340 -23.65 1.73 5.17
C GLU A 340 -23.86 3.06 4.41
N ARG A 341 -23.55 4.18 5.08
CA ARG A 341 -23.63 5.52 4.49
C ARG A 341 -22.69 5.68 3.30
N VAL A 342 -21.40 5.39 3.49
CA VAL A 342 -20.38 5.64 2.47
C VAL A 342 -20.49 4.67 1.30
N HIS A 343 -20.90 3.42 1.54
CA HIS A 343 -21.16 2.46 0.48
C HIS A 343 -22.21 2.98 -0.51
N THR A 344 -23.31 3.53 0.02
CA THR A 344 -24.38 4.13 -0.80
C THR A 344 -23.88 5.37 -1.55
N GLN A 345 -23.12 6.24 -0.89
CA GLN A 345 -22.60 7.47 -1.49
C GLN A 345 -21.61 7.20 -2.63
N VAL A 346 -20.65 6.29 -2.43
CA VAL A 346 -19.67 5.92 -3.46
C VAL A 346 -20.37 5.31 -4.67
N GLN A 347 -21.34 4.42 -4.45
CA GLN A 347 -22.12 3.86 -5.56
C GLN A 347 -22.88 4.92 -6.35
N GLN A 348 -23.43 5.95 -5.69
CA GLN A 348 -24.07 7.07 -6.38
C GLN A 348 -23.08 7.87 -7.22
N PHE A 349 -21.89 8.16 -6.70
CA PHE A 349 -20.85 8.87 -7.46
C PHE A 349 -20.33 8.05 -8.64
N LEU A 350 -20.25 6.73 -8.50
CA LEU A 350 -19.81 5.83 -9.58
C LEU A 350 -20.87 5.58 -10.66
N LYS A 351 -22.10 6.10 -10.52
CA LYS A 351 -23.09 6.02 -11.61
C LYS A 351 -22.61 6.81 -12.81
N GLU A 352 -22.82 6.24 -13.99
CA GLU A 352 -22.43 6.86 -15.26
C GLU A 352 -22.98 8.28 -15.40
N GLY A 353 -22.12 9.21 -15.81
CA GLY A 353 -22.47 10.62 -16.00
C GLY A 353 -22.56 11.47 -14.72
N CYS A 354 -22.39 10.89 -13.52
CA CYS A 354 -22.38 11.65 -12.27
C CYS A 354 -21.09 12.47 -12.10
N LEU A 355 -19.94 11.80 -12.10
CA LEU A 355 -18.62 12.44 -11.98
C LEU A 355 -18.24 13.17 -13.28
N ARG A 356 -18.66 14.42 -13.39
CA ARG A 356 -18.26 15.37 -14.44
C ARG A 356 -17.34 16.44 -13.84
N GLU A 357 -16.49 17.04 -14.68
CA GLU A 357 -15.51 18.06 -14.28
C GLU A 357 -16.13 19.16 -13.42
N GLU A 358 -17.27 19.71 -13.85
CA GLU A 358 -18.00 20.76 -13.12
C GLU A 358 -18.47 20.33 -11.73
N LEU A 359 -19.05 19.12 -11.61
CA LEU A 359 -19.52 18.59 -10.33
C LEU A 359 -18.34 18.41 -9.36
N VAL A 360 -17.21 17.91 -9.87
CA VAL A 360 -16.01 17.67 -9.06
C VAL A 360 -15.48 18.98 -8.49
N LEU A 361 -15.34 20.02 -9.33
CA LEU A 361 -14.86 21.34 -8.91
C LEU A 361 -15.78 22.01 -7.89
N ASP A 362 -17.09 21.84 -8.02
CA ASP A 362 -18.06 22.42 -7.09
C ASP A 362 -18.17 21.64 -5.77
N ASN A 363 -17.74 20.37 -5.72
CA ASN A 363 -17.97 19.48 -4.57
C ASN A 363 -16.69 18.85 -3.99
N ILE A 364 -15.52 19.45 -4.20
CA ILE A 364 -14.22 18.94 -3.72
C ILE A 364 -14.27 18.53 -2.23
N PRO A 365 -14.77 19.35 -1.28
CA PRO A 365 -14.78 18.99 0.13
C PRO A 365 -15.64 17.76 0.42
N LYS A 366 -16.80 17.65 -0.25
CA LYS A 366 -17.73 16.52 -0.10
C LYS A 366 -17.12 15.22 -0.62
N LEU A 367 -16.47 15.26 -1.77
CA LEU A 367 -15.81 14.10 -2.38
C LEU A 367 -14.63 13.62 -1.53
N LEU A 368 -13.80 14.54 -1.04
CA LEU A 368 -12.67 14.21 -0.16
C LEU A 368 -13.13 13.66 1.19
N ASN A 369 -14.19 14.19 1.79
CA ASN A 369 -14.74 13.64 3.03
C ASN A 369 -15.28 12.22 2.84
N CYS A 370 -15.96 11.95 1.73
CA CYS A 370 -16.38 10.59 1.38
C CYS A 370 -15.17 9.65 1.26
N LEU A 371 -14.11 10.05 0.54
CA LEU A 371 -12.88 9.25 0.42
C LEU A 371 -12.21 8.98 1.78
N ARG A 372 -12.19 9.97 2.68
CA ARG A 372 -11.65 9.81 4.04
C ARG A 372 -12.45 8.79 4.83
N ASP A 373 -13.76 8.96 4.91
CA ASP A 373 -14.64 8.06 5.65
C ASP A 373 -14.52 6.62 5.11
N CYS A 374 -14.45 6.44 3.78
CA CYS A 374 -14.23 5.14 3.15
C CYS A 374 -12.91 4.50 3.61
N ASN A 375 -11.78 5.20 3.45
CA ASN A 375 -10.47 4.62 3.75
C ASN A 375 -10.28 4.38 5.26
N VAL A 376 -10.81 5.26 6.11
CA VAL A 376 -10.79 5.08 7.57
C VAL A 376 -11.62 3.86 7.98
N ALA A 377 -12.83 3.70 7.42
CA ALA A 377 -13.68 2.54 7.70
C ALA A 377 -13.07 1.23 7.19
N ILE A 378 -12.53 1.22 5.96
CA ILE A 378 -11.84 0.05 5.39
C ILE A 378 -10.66 -0.34 6.28
N ARG A 379 -9.82 0.62 6.68
CA ARG A 379 -8.66 0.36 7.54
C ARG A 379 -9.06 -0.28 8.85
N TRP A 380 -10.02 0.33 9.55
CA TRP A 380 -10.45 -0.16 10.85
C TRP A 380 -11.03 -1.58 10.74
N LEU A 381 -11.93 -1.81 9.79
CA LEU A 381 -12.57 -3.11 9.59
C LEU A 381 -11.57 -4.19 9.17
N MET A 382 -10.68 -3.92 8.22
CA MET A 382 -9.68 -4.90 7.78
C MET A 382 -8.75 -5.32 8.92
N LEU A 383 -8.30 -4.37 9.76
CA LEU A 383 -7.41 -4.67 10.88
C LEU A 383 -8.15 -5.44 11.99
N HIS A 384 -9.30 -4.95 12.44
CA HIS A 384 -9.98 -5.51 13.62
C HIS A 384 -10.78 -6.79 13.34
N THR A 385 -11.01 -7.14 12.07
CA THR A 385 -11.67 -8.40 11.67
C THR A 385 -10.70 -9.47 11.16
N ALA A 386 -9.41 -9.14 11.00
CA ALA A 386 -8.40 -10.08 10.53
C ALA A 386 -8.28 -11.31 11.45
N ASP A 387 -8.10 -12.48 10.85
CA ASP A 387 -7.84 -13.73 11.58
C ASP A 387 -6.43 -13.79 12.15
N THR A 388 -5.48 -13.16 11.48
CA THR A 388 -4.08 -13.06 11.93
C THR A 388 -3.90 -12.16 13.15
N ALA A 389 -4.91 -11.38 13.53
CA ALA A 389 -4.84 -10.40 14.61
C ALA A 389 -5.25 -10.95 15.99
N CYS A 390 -5.62 -12.22 16.12
CA CYS A 390 -6.10 -12.76 17.39
C CYS A 390 -5.64 -14.22 17.56
N ASP A 391 -4.91 -14.52 18.65
CA ASP A 391 -4.61 -15.90 19.02
C ASP A 391 -5.94 -16.63 19.33
N PRO A 392 -6.30 -17.68 18.56
CA PRO A 392 -7.53 -18.43 18.81
C PRO A 392 -7.58 -19.07 20.20
N ASN A 393 -6.47 -19.17 20.92
CA ASN A 393 -6.44 -19.69 22.27
C ASN A 393 -6.90 -18.66 23.34
N ASN A 394 -6.83 -17.36 23.06
CA ASN A 394 -7.19 -16.32 24.02
C ASN A 394 -8.72 -16.07 24.05
N LYS A 395 -9.38 -16.49 25.15
CA LYS A 395 -10.84 -16.36 25.30
C LYS A 395 -11.33 -14.92 25.30
N ARG A 396 -10.61 -13.99 25.95
CA ARG A 396 -11.02 -12.58 26.05
C ARG A 396 -11.00 -11.90 24.68
N LEU A 397 -9.95 -12.14 23.90
CA LEU A 397 -9.79 -11.52 22.58
C LEU A 397 -10.74 -12.11 21.55
N ARG A 398 -11.06 -13.40 21.65
CA ARG A 398 -12.15 -13.99 20.87
C ARG A 398 -13.49 -13.32 21.17
N GLN A 399 -13.85 -13.13 22.44
CA GLN A 399 -15.09 -12.43 22.80
C GLN A 399 -15.15 -11.01 22.23
N ILE A 400 -14.04 -10.26 22.33
CA ILE A 400 -13.94 -8.92 21.73
C ILE A 400 -14.11 -8.99 20.22
N LYS A 401 -13.44 -9.94 19.54
CA LYS A 401 -13.57 -10.12 18.10
C LYS A 401 -15.00 -10.50 17.68
N ASP A 402 -15.63 -11.46 18.35
CA ASP A 402 -17.01 -11.88 18.09
C ASP A 402 -17.99 -10.73 18.29
N GLN A 403 -17.76 -9.90 19.31
CA GLN A 403 -18.52 -8.67 19.52
C GLN A 403 -18.33 -7.68 18.37
N ILE A 404 -17.09 -7.42 17.94
CA ILE A 404 -16.82 -6.55 16.78
C ILE A 404 -17.56 -7.06 15.55
N LEU A 405 -17.47 -8.36 15.23
CA LEU A 405 -18.12 -8.94 14.07
C LEU A 405 -19.65 -8.76 14.12
N THR A 406 -20.24 -8.91 15.31
CA THR A 406 -21.68 -8.76 15.54
C THR A 406 -22.12 -7.30 15.46
N ASP A 407 -21.51 -6.42 16.25
CA ASP A 407 -21.91 -5.01 16.39
C ASP A 407 -21.56 -4.20 15.12
N SER A 408 -20.50 -4.56 14.40
CA SER A 408 -20.17 -3.95 13.10
C SER A 408 -21.02 -4.47 11.93
N ARG A 409 -21.87 -5.49 12.16
CA ARG A 409 -22.61 -6.22 11.12
C ARG A 409 -21.69 -6.69 10.00
N TYR A 410 -20.54 -7.24 10.38
CA TYR A 410 -19.46 -7.53 9.44
C TYR A 410 -19.91 -8.52 8.36
N ASN A 411 -19.66 -8.14 7.11
CA ASN A 411 -19.80 -9.03 5.97
C ASN A 411 -18.59 -8.85 5.05
N PRO A 412 -17.75 -9.88 4.85
CA PRO A 412 -16.52 -9.76 4.08
C PRO A 412 -16.79 -9.41 2.61
N ARG A 413 -17.95 -9.79 2.05
CA ARG A 413 -18.33 -9.41 0.67
C ARG A 413 -18.69 -7.93 0.56
N ILE A 414 -19.34 -7.36 1.58
CA ILE A 414 -19.69 -5.93 1.61
C ILE A 414 -18.42 -5.10 1.79
N LEU A 415 -17.53 -5.49 2.71
CA LEU A 415 -16.25 -4.81 2.88
C LEU A 415 -15.40 -4.87 1.60
N PHE A 416 -15.34 -6.04 0.95
CA PHE A 416 -14.67 -6.19 -0.33
C PHE A 416 -15.28 -5.29 -1.42
N GLN A 417 -16.61 -5.24 -1.53
CA GLN A 417 -17.28 -4.37 -2.49
C GLN A 417 -17.00 -2.89 -2.21
N LEU A 418 -16.99 -2.48 -0.93
CA LEU A 418 -16.62 -1.12 -0.54
C LEU A 418 -15.17 -0.80 -0.93
N LEU A 419 -14.23 -1.73 -0.72
CA LEU A 419 -12.84 -1.56 -1.16
C LEU A 419 -12.75 -1.39 -2.69
N LEU A 420 -13.44 -2.24 -3.46
CA LEU A 420 -13.47 -2.14 -4.92
C LEU A 420 -14.01 -0.79 -5.40
N ASP A 421 -15.18 -0.40 -4.89
CA ASP A 421 -15.84 0.84 -5.31
C ASP A 421 -15.05 2.07 -4.84
N THR A 422 -14.44 2.04 -3.65
CA THR A 422 -13.55 3.11 -3.15
C THR A 422 -12.31 3.24 -4.03
N ALA A 423 -11.65 2.13 -4.37
CA ALA A 423 -10.47 2.16 -5.23
C ALA A 423 -10.79 2.69 -6.63
N GLN A 424 -11.95 2.31 -7.19
CA GLN A 424 -12.42 2.82 -8.47
C GLN A 424 -12.72 4.33 -8.40
N PHE A 425 -13.41 4.77 -7.35
CA PHE A 425 -13.75 6.17 -7.14
C PHE A 425 -12.50 7.05 -6.99
N GLU A 426 -11.55 6.59 -6.19
CA GLU A 426 -10.25 7.25 -6.00
C GLU A 426 -9.46 7.33 -7.32
N PHE A 427 -9.42 6.24 -8.09
CA PHE A 427 -8.74 6.20 -9.38
C PHE A 427 -9.34 7.21 -10.37
N ILE A 428 -10.67 7.23 -10.53
CA ILE A 428 -11.35 8.17 -11.44
C ILE A 428 -11.06 9.62 -11.01
N LEU A 429 -11.23 9.93 -9.72
CA LEU A 429 -10.99 11.29 -9.22
C LEU A 429 -9.52 11.72 -9.42
N LYS A 430 -8.55 10.86 -9.10
CA LYS A 430 -7.12 11.16 -9.31
C LYS A 430 -6.83 11.47 -10.77
N GLU A 431 -7.34 10.68 -11.71
CA GLU A 431 -7.12 10.90 -13.14
C GLU A 431 -7.79 12.20 -13.63
N MET A 432 -9.01 12.49 -13.17
CA MET A 432 -9.67 13.77 -13.46
C MET A 432 -8.86 14.96 -12.95
N PHE A 433 -8.36 14.91 -11.72
CA PHE A 433 -7.54 16.01 -11.15
C PHE A 433 -6.20 16.17 -11.85
N LYS A 434 -5.51 15.07 -12.21
CA LYS A 434 -4.28 15.14 -13.00
C LYS A 434 -4.52 15.80 -14.36
N GLN A 435 -5.59 15.40 -15.06
CA GLN A 435 -5.96 16.00 -16.33
C GLN A 435 -6.27 17.50 -16.17
N MET A 436 -7.12 17.84 -15.20
CA MET A 436 -7.49 19.22 -14.88
C MET A 436 -6.26 20.10 -14.54
N LEU A 437 -5.29 19.57 -13.79
CA LEU A 437 -4.05 20.26 -13.48
C LEU A 437 -3.17 20.47 -14.72
N SER A 438 -3.05 19.45 -15.57
CA SER A 438 -2.24 19.53 -16.81
C SER A 438 -2.81 20.53 -17.82
N GLU A 439 -4.15 20.68 -17.86
CA GLU A 439 -4.85 21.58 -18.78
C GLU A 439 -5.14 22.95 -18.14
N LYS A 440 -4.80 23.16 -16.86
CA LYS A 440 -5.23 24.30 -16.04
C LYS A 440 -4.91 25.65 -16.68
N GLN A 441 -3.66 25.87 -17.08
CA GLN A 441 -3.21 27.14 -17.64
C GLN A 441 -3.85 27.38 -19.02
N THR A 442 -3.86 26.36 -19.88
CA THR A 442 -4.44 26.45 -21.23
C THR A 442 -5.95 26.75 -21.20
N LYS A 443 -6.72 26.06 -20.35
CA LYS A 443 -8.16 26.30 -20.18
C LYS A 443 -8.43 27.71 -19.65
N TRP A 444 -7.64 28.17 -18.67
CA TRP A 444 -7.81 29.49 -18.09
C TRP A 444 -7.58 30.62 -19.13
N GLU A 445 -6.51 30.53 -19.91
CA GLU A 445 -6.24 31.50 -20.99
C GLU A 445 -7.30 31.46 -22.10
N ASN A 446 -7.81 30.28 -22.44
CA ASN A 446 -8.90 30.14 -23.40
C ASN A 446 -10.18 30.82 -22.91
N TYR A 447 -10.59 30.62 -21.66
CA TYR A 447 -11.76 31.29 -21.09
C TYR A 447 -11.58 32.80 -20.98
N LYS A 448 -10.37 33.25 -20.64
CA LYS A 448 -10.01 34.66 -20.62
C LYS A 448 -10.16 35.30 -22.00
N LYS A 449 -9.65 34.62 -23.03
CA LYS A 449 -9.76 35.04 -24.44
C LYS A 449 -11.21 35.11 -24.90
N GLU A 450 -11.96 34.02 -24.75
CA GLU A 450 -13.39 33.95 -25.14
C GLU A 450 -14.21 35.02 -24.40
N GLY A 451 -14.03 35.18 -23.09
CA GLY A 451 -14.72 36.21 -22.31
C GLY A 451 -14.43 37.64 -22.80
N SER A 452 -13.18 37.95 -23.14
CA SER A 452 -12.80 39.25 -23.70
C SER A 452 -13.33 39.47 -25.13
N GLU A 453 -13.28 38.45 -25.98
CA GLU A 453 -13.80 38.52 -27.35
C GLU A 453 -15.31 38.79 -27.35
N ARG A 454 -16.08 38.10 -26.49
CA ARG A 454 -17.53 38.34 -26.33
C ARG A 454 -17.85 39.77 -25.87
N MET A 455 -17.06 40.35 -24.97
CA MET A 455 -17.21 41.75 -24.57
C MET A 455 -16.84 42.72 -25.70
N THR A 456 -15.86 42.38 -26.52
CA THR A 456 -15.45 43.19 -27.67
C THR A 456 -16.53 43.15 -28.76
N GLU A 457 -17.12 41.98 -29.01
CA GLU A 457 -18.27 41.81 -29.91
C GLU A 457 -19.49 42.59 -29.44
N LEU A 458 -19.81 42.57 -28.13
CA LEU A 458 -20.87 43.42 -27.57
C LEU A 458 -20.59 44.91 -27.77
N ALA A 459 -19.36 45.36 -27.53
CA ALA A 459 -18.99 46.75 -27.78
C ALA A 459 -19.20 47.15 -29.25
N ASP A 460 -18.88 46.26 -30.20
CA ASP A 460 -19.08 46.50 -31.62
C ASP A 460 -20.57 46.51 -32.01
N VAL A 461 -21.43 45.73 -31.35
CA VAL A 461 -22.89 45.81 -31.53
C VAL A 461 -23.43 47.19 -31.14
N PHE A 462 -23.02 47.73 -29.99
CA PHE A 462 -23.44 49.07 -29.53
C PHE A 462 -22.77 50.23 -30.30
N SER A 463 -21.72 49.95 -31.08
CA SER A 463 -21.07 50.95 -31.94
C SER A 463 -21.87 51.31 -33.20
N GLY A 464 -22.84 50.47 -33.59
CA GLY A 464 -23.63 50.62 -34.81
C GLY A 464 -22.96 50.10 -36.09
N VAL A 465 -21.78 49.46 -35.99
CA VAL A 465 -20.99 48.98 -37.14
C VAL A 465 -21.47 47.61 -37.66
N LYS A 466 -22.15 46.79 -36.82
CA LYS A 466 -22.72 45.49 -37.22
C LYS A 466 -24.25 45.62 -37.45
N PRO A 467 -24.75 45.61 -38.71
CA PRO A 467 -26.16 45.91 -39.03
C PRO A 467 -27.19 44.83 -38.64
N LEU A 468 -26.73 43.68 -38.14
CA LEU A 468 -27.55 42.47 -37.99
C LEU A 468 -28.43 42.44 -36.72
N THR A 469 -28.35 43.46 -35.85
CA THR A 469 -29.06 43.51 -34.56
C THR A 469 -29.87 44.79 -34.39
N ARG A 470 -31.13 44.66 -33.95
CA ARG A 470 -32.06 45.79 -33.65
C ARG A 470 -31.65 46.50 -32.34
N VAL A 471 -30.40 46.91 -32.22
CA VAL A 471 -29.83 47.57 -31.04
C VAL A 471 -29.49 49.01 -31.40
N GLU A 472 -29.95 49.96 -30.60
CA GLU A 472 -29.63 51.37 -30.79
C GLU A 472 -28.17 51.65 -30.40
N LYS A 473 -27.51 52.53 -31.16
CA LYS A 473 -26.13 52.94 -30.88
C LYS A 473 -26.03 53.60 -29.51
N ASN A 474 -25.12 53.13 -28.66
CA ASN A 474 -24.86 53.70 -27.35
C ASN A 474 -23.35 53.78 -27.07
N GLU A 475 -22.81 54.99 -27.12
CA GLU A 475 -21.36 55.23 -26.98
C GLU A 475 -20.85 54.94 -25.56
N ASN A 476 -21.68 55.14 -24.53
CA ASN A 476 -21.32 54.87 -23.14
C ASN A 476 -21.19 53.36 -22.89
N LEU A 477 -22.15 52.55 -23.37
CA LEU A 477 -22.10 51.10 -23.25
C LEU A 477 -20.96 50.51 -24.10
N GLN A 478 -20.72 51.06 -25.31
CA GLN A 478 -19.57 50.67 -26.12
C GLN A 478 -18.24 50.86 -25.38
N ALA A 479 -18.03 52.05 -24.78
CA ALA A 479 -16.81 52.33 -24.02
C ALA A 479 -16.68 51.41 -22.79
N TRP A 480 -17.79 51.18 -22.09
CA TRP A 480 -17.83 50.31 -20.91
C TRP A 480 -17.46 48.85 -21.25
N PHE A 481 -18.08 48.26 -22.28
CA PHE A 481 -17.76 46.88 -22.69
C PHE A 481 -16.31 46.73 -23.20
N ARG A 482 -15.75 47.76 -23.88
CA ARG A 482 -14.32 47.76 -24.24
C ARG A 482 -13.41 47.80 -23.02
N GLU A 483 -13.80 48.54 -21.99
CA GLU A 483 -13.03 48.61 -20.74
C GLU A 483 -13.10 47.29 -19.98
N ILE A 484 -14.28 46.67 -19.86
CA ILE A 484 -14.42 45.31 -19.28
C ILE A 484 -13.58 44.29 -20.05
N SER A 485 -13.59 44.33 -21.38
CA SER A 485 -12.73 43.46 -22.21
C SER A 485 -11.25 43.62 -21.88
N LYS A 486 -10.75 44.86 -21.77
CA LYS A 486 -9.37 45.14 -21.35
C LYS A 486 -9.08 44.65 -19.93
N GLN A 487 -10.03 44.81 -19.01
CA GLN A 487 -9.88 44.35 -17.64
C GLN A 487 -9.81 42.82 -17.55
N ILE A 488 -10.61 42.09 -18.33
CA ILE A 488 -10.51 40.63 -18.47
C ILE A 488 -9.13 40.24 -19.04
N MET A 489 -8.65 40.93 -20.08
CA MET A 489 -7.33 40.71 -20.66
C MET A 489 -6.16 41.02 -19.70
N SER A 490 -6.35 41.95 -18.77
CA SER A 490 -5.35 42.30 -17.76
C SER A 490 -5.22 41.29 -16.62
N LEU A 491 -6.13 40.31 -16.51
CA LEU A 491 -6.05 39.27 -15.48
C LEU A 491 -4.77 38.47 -15.66
N ASN A 492 -4.01 38.27 -14.59
CA ASN A 492 -2.77 37.51 -14.60
C ASN A 492 -2.98 36.14 -13.93
N TYR A 493 -2.56 35.07 -14.61
CA TYR A 493 -2.61 33.71 -14.06
C TYR A 493 -1.71 33.54 -12.83
N ASP A 494 -0.52 34.15 -12.84
CA ASP A 494 0.49 33.97 -11.78
C ASP A 494 0.04 34.57 -10.44
N ASP A 495 -0.74 35.66 -10.48
CA ASP A 495 -1.37 36.25 -9.30
C ASP A 495 -2.81 35.73 -9.12
N SER A 496 -2.91 34.44 -8.86
CA SER A 496 -4.19 33.72 -8.74
C SER A 496 -5.17 34.34 -7.74
N THR A 497 -4.69 34.94 -6.64
CA THR A 497 -5.55 35.51 -5.61
C THR A 497 -6.10 36.87 -6.04
N ALA A 498 -5.27 37.75 -6.59
CA ALA A 498 -5.75 39.04 -7.08
C ALA A 498 -6.63 38.87 -8.32
N ALA A 499 -6.25 37.97 -9.24
CA ALA A 499 -7.05 37.63 -10.41
C ALA A 499 -8.42 37.11 -10.01
N GLY A 500 -8.49 36.17 -9.05
CA GLY A 500 -9.77 35.65 -8.54
C GLY A 500 -10.69 36.75 -7.98
N ARG A 501 -10.17 37.67 -7.16
CA ARG A 501 -10.95 38.80 -6.61
C ARG A 501 -11.45 39.74 -7.70
N LYS A 502 -10.59 40.09 -8.66
CA LYS A 502 -10.94 40.97 -9.79
C LYS A 502 -11.99 40.32 -10.70
N THR A 503 -11.91 39.02 -10.93
CA THR A 503 -12.91 38.27 -11.70
C THR A 503 -14.29 38.30 -11.02
N VAL A 504 -14.37 38.18 -9.68
CA VAL A 504 -15.63 38.30 -8.95
C VAL A 504 -16.24 39.71 -9.11
N GLN A 505 -15.42 40.76 -9.03
CA GLN A 505 -15.88 42.14 -9.27
C GLN A 505 -16.43 42.33 -10.69
N LEU A 506 -15.77 41.75 -11.69
CA LEU A 506 -16.23 41.79 -13.08
C LEU A 506 -17.56 41.06 -13.29
N ILE A 507 -17.76 39.92 -12.63
CA ILE A 507 -19.04 39.18 -12.69
C ILE A 507 -20.16 40.05 -12.12
N GLN A 508 -19.94 40.64 -10.95
CA GLN A 508 -20.94 41.51 -10.30
C GLN A 508 -21.25 42.73 -11.16
N ALA A 509 -20.23 43.36 -11.77
CA ALA A 509 -20.44 44.48 -12.67
C ALA A 509 -21.28 44.11 -13.92
N LEU A 510 -21.14 42.88 -14.44
CA LEU A 510 -21.93 42.38 -15.55
C LEU A 510 -23.39 42.08 -15.16
N GLU A 511 -23.64 41.65 -13.92
CA GLU A 511 -24.99 41.48 -13.37
C GLU A 511 -25.69 42.84 -13.21
N GLU A 512 -25.01 43.81 -12.59
CA GLU A 512 -25.54 45.16 -12.39
C GLU A 512 -25.88 45.84 -13.73
N VAL A 513 -25.00 45.76 -14.74
CA VAL A 513 -25.28 46.37 -16.05
C VAL A 513 -26.47 45.73 -16.76
N GLN A 514 -26.71 44.42 -16.57
CA GLN A 514 -27.88 43.76 -17.12
C GLN A 514 -29.19 44.32 -16.52
N GLU A 515 -29.22 44.56 -15.21
CA GLU A 515 -30.39 45.08 -14.49
C GLU A 515 -30.63 46.58 -14.74
N PHE A 516 -29.59 47.42 -14.64
CA PHE A 516 -29.74 48.88 -14.69
C PHE A 516 -30.10 49.43 -16.08
N HIS A 517 -29.78 48.72 -17.17
CA HIS A 517 -29.96 49.21 -18.54
C HIS A 517 -31.10 48.54 -19.30
N GLN A 518 -31.96 47.73 -18.63
CA GLN A 518 -33.06 46.98 -19.25
C GLN A 518 -32.61 46.14 -20.46
N LEU A 519 -31.35 45.65 -20.44
CA LEU A 519 -30.76 44.84 -21.52
C LEU A 519 -31.40 43.46 -21.63
N GLU A 520 -32.25 43.09 -20.66
CA GLU A 520 -33.16 41.94 -20.66
C GLU A 520 -34.04 41.86 -21.91
N THR A 521 -34.33 43.01 -22.53
CA THR A 521 -35.17 43.09 -23.73
C THR A 521 -34.50 42.51 -24.99
N ASN A 522 -33.16 42.37 -25.00
CA ASN A 522 -32.42 41.80 -26.12
C ASN A 522 -31.80 40.44 -25.76
N LEU A 523 -32.40 39.38 -26.32
CA LEU A 523 -32.00 38.00 -26.08
C LEU A 523 -30.52 37.73 -26.41
N GLN A 524 -29.99 38.31 -27.49
CA GLN A 524 -28.59 38.11 -27.87
C GLN A 524 -27.64 38.78 -26.87
N VAL A 525 -27.92 40.02 -26.45
CA VAL A 525 -27.11 40.71 -25.45
C VAL A 525 -27.12 39.95 -24.12
N CYS A 526 -28.30 39.46 -23.70
CA CYS A 526 -28.42 38.60 -22.52
C CYS A 526 -27.58 37.33 -22.63
N GLN A 527 -27.57 36.70 -23.80
CA GLN A 527 -26.78 35.49 -24.02
C GLN A 527 -25.27 35.78 -23.95
N PHE A 528 -24.79 36.86 -24.59
CA PHE A 528 -23.37 37.25 -24.50
C PHE A 528 -22.92 37.58 -23.08
N LEU A 529 -23.76 38.28 -22.31
CA LEU A 529 -23.49 38.57 -20.90
C LEU A 529 -23.47 37.28 -20.07
N ALA A 530 -24.43 36.37 -20.28
CA ALA A 530 -24.48 35.08 -19.61
C ALA A 530 -23.26 34.20 -19.94
N ASP A 531 -22.87 34.12 -21.21
CA ASP A 531 -21.70 33.36 -21.66
C ASP A 531 -20.41 33.95 -21.08
N THR A 532 -20.29 35.27 -21.02
CA THR A 532 -19.13 35.95 -20.42
C THR A 532 -19.04 35.66 -18.92
N ARG A 533 -20.14 35.79 -18.17
CA ARG A 533 -20.18 35.39 -16.75
C ARG A 533 -19.81 33.93 -16.58
N LYS A 534 -20.33 33.04 -17.45
CA LYS A 534 -19.98 31.61 -17.44
C LYS A 534 -18.47 31.41 -17.62
N PHE A 535 -17.83 32.07 -18.57
CA PHE A 535 -16.37 32.00 -18.74
C PHE A 535 -15.62 32.52 -17.51
N LEU A 536 -16.03 33.64 -16.93
CA LEU A 536 -15.43 34.19 -15.72
C LEU A 536 -15.59 33.26 -14.50
N HIS A 537 -16.76 32.63 -14.32
CA HIS A 537 -16.95 31.60 -13.31
C HIS A 537 -16.05 30.39 -13.52
N GLN A 538 -15.90 29.93 -14.77
CA GLN A 538 -14.98 28.82 -15.09
C GLN A 538 -13.52 29.20 -14.87
N MET A 539 -13.12 30.45 -15.09
CA MET A 539 -11.79 30.95 -14.74
C MET A 539 -11.53 30.84 -13.22
N ILE A 540 -12.49 31.24 -12.38
CA ILE A 540 -12.37 31.10 -10.91
C ILE A 540 -12.26 29.63 -10.51
N ARG A 541 -13.11 28.76 -11.07
CA ARG A 541 -13.06 27.32 -10.79
C ARG A 541 -11.72 26.71 -11.17
N THR A 542 -11.22 27.05 -12.35
CA THR A 542 -9.94 26.54 -12.88
C THR A 542 -8.77 26.98 -12.01
N ILE A 543 -8.76 28.23 -11.53
CA ILE A 543 -7.66 28.76 -10.72
C ILE A 543 -7.57 28.07 -9.34
N ASN A 544 -8.72 27.65 -8.80
CA ASN A 544 -8.84 26.99 -7.50
C ASN A 544 -8.40 25.52 -7.48
N ILE A 545 -8.08 24.92 -8.64
CA ILE A 545 -7.53 23.56 -8.69
C ILE A 545 -6.13 23.57 -8.07
N LYS A 546 -5.95 22.85 -6.97
CA LYS A 546 -4.68 22.77 -6.22
C LYS A 546 -4.09 21.37 -6.28
N GLU A 547 -2.77 21.29 -6.37
CA GLU A 547 -2.02 20.04 -6.28
C GLU A 547 -2.15 19.37 -4.89
N GLU A 548 -2.35 20.17 -3.83
CA GLU A 548 -2.63 19.73 -2.46
C GLU A 548 -3.79 18.73 -2.37
N VAL A 549 -4.77 18.81 -3.27
CA VAL A 549 -5.88 17.85 -3.34
C VAL A 549 -5.38 16.45 -3.72
N LEU A 550 -4.44 16.34 -4.65
CA LEU A 550 -3.83 15.06 -5.03
C LEU A 550 -2.97 14.50 -3.89
N ILE A 551 -2.20 15.36 -3.21
CA ILE A 551 -1.41 14.98 -2.03
C ILE A 551 -2.33 14.40 -0.93
N THR A 552 -3.45 15.09 -0.66
CA THR A 552 -4.46 14.61 0.28
C THR A 552 -5.02 13.25 -0.12
N MET A 553 -5.36 13.05 -1.41
CA MET A 553 -5.84 11.76 -1.91
C MET A 553 -4.78 10.65 -1.84
N GLN A 554 -3.49 10.98 -1.92
CA GLN A 554 -2.40 10.01 -1.75
C GLN A 554 -2.27 9.59 -0.29
N ILE A 555 -2.24 10.55 0.65
CA ILE A 555 -2.16 10.28 2.09
C ILE A 555 -3.35 9.44 2.55
N VAL A 556 -4.57 9.87 2.23
CA VAL A 556 -5.80 9.17 2.63
C VAL A 556 -5.96 7.81 1.94
N GLY A 557 -5.35 7.67 0.75
CA GLY A 557 -5.42 6.48 -0.07
C GLY A 557 -4.46 5.36 0.33
N ASP A 558 -3.63 5.53 1.37
CA ASP A 558 -2.66 4.51 1.80
C ASP A 558 -3.35 3.17 2.10
N LEU A 559 -2.77 2.09 1.58
CA LEU A 559 -3.24 0.71 1.74
C LEU A 559 -2.11 -0.22 2.23
N SER A 560 -0.98 0.34 2.71
CA SER A 560 0.18 -0.42 3.20
C SER A 560 -0.15 -1.43 4.30
N TYR A 561 -1.11 -1.09 5.17
CA TYR A 561 -1.59 -1.97 6.25
C TYR A 561 -2.29 -3.24 5.75
N ALA A 562 -2.79 -3.23 4.51
CA ALA A 562 -3.53 -4.35 3.94
C ALA A 562 -2.65 -5.31 3.14
N TRP A 563 -1.34 -5.04 3.01
CA TRP A 563 -0.44 -5.79 2.13
C TRP A 563 -0.51 -7.32 2.34
N GLN A 564 -0.55 -7.78 3.59
CA GLN A 564 -0.72 -9.20 3.92
C GLN A 564 -2.20 -9.60 4.07
N LEU A 565 -3.03 -8.67 4.56
CA LEU A 565 -4.45 -8.92 4.82
C LEU A 565 -5.28 -9.12 3.54
N ILE A 566 -4.83 -8.58 2.41
CA ILE A 566 -5.57 -8.68 1.16
C ILE A 566 -5.76 -10.13 0.71
N ASP A 567 -4.85 -11.04 1.08
CA ASP A 567 -4.94 -12.45 0.67
C ASP A 567 -6.19 -13.16 1.23
N SER A 568 -6.77 -12.67 2.34
CA SER A 568 -8.03 -13.20 2.88
C SER A 568 -9.21 -12.96 1.94
N PHE A 569 -9.10 -11.99 1.03
CA PHE A 569 -10.12 -11.68 0.04
C PHE A 569 -9.93 -12.42 -1.29
N THR A 570 -8.82 -13.15 -1.48
CA THR A 570 -8.51 -13.85 -2.74
C THR A 570 -9.65 -14.73 -3.21
N SER A 571 -10.24 -15.55 -2.33
CA SER A 571 -11.35 -16.42 -2.69
C SER A 571 -12.61 -15.65 -3.11
N ILE A 572 -12.88 -14.52 -2.46
CA ILE A 572 -14.02 -13.65 -2.80
C ILE A 572 -13.79 -12.97 -4.15
N MET A 573 -12.57 -12.49 -4.42
CA MET A 573 -12.18 -11.92 -5.71
C MET A 573 -12.36 -12.94 -6.83
N GLN A 574 -11.83 -14.15 -6.65
CA GLN A 574 -11.90 -15.22 -7.63
C GLN A 574 -13.33 -15.66 -7.94
N GLU A 575 -14.16 -15.82 -6.91
CA GLU A 575 -15.58 -16.15 -7.10
C GLU A 575 -16.33 -15.03 -7.80
N SER A 576 -16.02 -13.77 -7.49
CA SER A 576 -16.69 -12.64 -8.10
C SER A 576 -16.32 -12.48 -9.58
N ILE A 577 -15.07 -12.77 -9.97
CA ILE A 577 -14.63 -12.87 -11.37
C ILE A 577 -15.35 -14.01 -12.09
N ARG A 578 -15.52 -15.16 -11.42
CA ARG A 578 -16.21 -16.32 -11.99
C ARG A 578 -17.66 -16.00 -12.34
N VAL A 579 -18.35 -15.24 -11.50
CA VAL A 579 -19.73 -14.79 -11.74
C VAL A 579 -19.78 -13.68 -12.80
N SER A 580 -18.85 -12.72 -12.75
CA SER A 580 -18.83 -11.58 -13.66
C SER A 580 -17.40 -11.23 -14.09
N PRO A 581 -16.97 -11.64 -15.30
CA PRO A 581 -15.60 -11.40 -15.77
C PRO A 581 -15.25 -9.92 -15.97
N SER A 582 -16.25 -9.04 -16.19
CA SER A 582 -16.02 -7.59 -16.30
C SER A 582 -15.51 -6.97 -14.99
N MET A 583 -15.67 -7.65 -13.85
CA MET A 583 -15.15 -7.20 -12.55
C MET A 583 -13.62 -7.01 -12.54
N VAL A 584 -12.90 -7.66 -13.44
CA VAL A 584 -11.45 -7.47 -13.62
C VAL A 584 -11.10 -5.98 -13.84
N THR A 585 -11.98 -5.22 -14.48
CA THR A 585 -11.79 -3.78 -14.69
C THR A 585 -11.79 -2.98 -13.38
N LYS A 586 -12.66 -3.33 -12.42
CA LYS A 586 -12.70 -2.72 -11.08
C LYS A 586 -11.53 -3.19 -10.21
N LEU A 587 -11.17 -4.47 -10.31
CA LEU A 587 -10.02 -5.04 -9.61
C LEU A 587 -8.70 -4.34 -10.01
N ARG A 588 -8.57 -3.92 -11.27
CA ARG A 588 -7.45 -3.11 -11.73
C ARG A 588 -7.22 -1.87 -10.86
N ALA A 589 -8.27 -1.13 -10.52
CA ALA A 589 -8.15 0.05 -9.65
C ALA A 589 -7.69 -0.33 -8.23
N THR A 590 -8.15 -1.49 -7.72
CA THR A 590 -7.71 -2.01 -6.42
C THR A 590 -6.24 -2.43 -6.43
N PHE A 591 -5.76 -3.06 -7.51
CA PHE A 591 -4.34 -3.38 -7.67
C PHE A 591 -3.46 -2.13 -7.79
N LEU A 592 -3.95 -1.08 -8.46
CA LEU A 592 -3.26 0.22 -8.51
C LEU A 592 -3.20 0.90 -7.13
N LYS A 593 -4.28 0.79 -6.34
CA LYS A 593 -4.29 1.27 -4.95
C LYS A 593 -3.32 0.46 -4.05
N LEU A 594 -3.19 -0.84 -4.26
CA LEU A 594 -2.17 -1.64 -3.56
C LEU A 594 -0.75 -1.25 -4.01
N ALA A 595 -0.56 -0.89 -5.28
CA ALA A 595 0.74 -0.45 -5.78
C ALA A 595 1.23 0.85 -5.13
N SER A 596 0.35 1.74 -4.64
CA SER A 596 0.79 2.94 -3.93
C SER A 596 1.35 2.64 -2.53
N ALA A 597 1.13 1.44 -1.97
CA ALA A 597 1.79 1.02 -0.73
C ALA A 597 3.34 0.95 -0.88
N LEU A 598 3.83 0.86 -2.12
CA LEU A 598 5.26 0.82 -2.42
C LEU A 598 5.94 2.16 -2.22
N ASP A 599 5.19 3.27 -2.21
CA ASP A 599 5.75 4.62 -2.06
C ASP A 599 6.51 4.75 -0.73
N LEU A 600 5.97 4.17 0.35
CA LEU A 600 6.57 4.27 1.69
C LEU A 600 8.00 3.69 1.76
N PRO A 601 8.25 2.41 1.41
CA PRO A 601 9.60 1.86 1.45
C PRO A 601 10.54 2.42 0.36
N LEU A 602 10.00 2.96 -0.73
CA LEU A 602 10.81 3.48 -1.85
C LEU A 602 11.17 4.97 -1.72
N LEU A 603 10.40 5.75 -0.95
CA LEU A 603 10.58 7.20 -0.84
C LEU A 603 12.00 7.59 -0.45
N ARG A 604 12.52 7.04 0.65
CA ARG A 604 13.85 7.39 1.18
C ARG A 604 14.98 6.86 0.29
N ILE A 605 14.76 5.72 -0.35
CA ILE A 605 15.73 5.13 -1.30
C ILE A 605 15.87 6.02 -2.54
N ASN A 606 14.74 6.54 -3.03
CA ASN A 606 14.70 7.46 -4.16
C ASN A 606 15.33 8.82 -3.78
N GLN A 607 14.99 9.38 -2.62
CA GLN A 607 15.60 10.63 -2.11
C GLN A 607 17.12 10.50 -1.94
N ALA A 608 17.62 9.33 -1.54
CA ALA A 608 19.05 9.06 -1.39
C ALA A 608 19.78 8.78 -2.73
N ASN A 609 19.06 8.70 -3.85
CA ASN A 609 19.58 8.23 -5.15
C ASN A 609 20.35 6.89 -5.03
N SER A 610 19.87 5.98 -4.19
CA SER A 610 20.55 4.70 -3.95
C SER A 610 20.43 3.75 -5.15
N PRO A 611 21.49 2.99 -5.48
CA PRO A 611 21.42 1.94 -6.51
C PRO A 611 20.40 0.83 -6.16
N ASP A 612 20.03 0.69 -4.89
CA ASP A 612 19.08 -0.33 -4.43
C ASP A 612 17.64 -0.08 -4.88
N LEU A 613 17.32 1.13 -5.37
CA LEU A 613 15.97 1.51 -5.79
C LEU A 613 15.37 0.52 -6.79
N LEU A 614 16.15 0.12 -7.79
CA LEU A 614 15.70 -0.86 -8.79
C LEU A 614 15.44 -2.22 -8.17
N SER A 615 16.35 -2.73 -7.33
CA SER A 615 16.24 -4.04 -6.69
C SER A 615 15.03 -4.12 -5.75
N VAL A 616 14.85 -3.13 -4.88
CA VAL A 616 13.74 -3.08 -3.92
C VAL A 616 12.40 -2.91 -4.64
N SER A 617 12.35 -2.02 -5.64
CA SER A 617 11.15 -1.84 -6.44
C SER A 617 10.79 -3.09 -7.23
N GLN A 618 11.78 -3.84 -7.76
CA GLN A 618 11.54 -5.11 -8.45
C GLN A 618 10.95 -6.16 -7.52
N TYR A 619 11.44 -6.25 -6.28
CA TYR A 619 10.93 -7.20 -5.30
C TYR A 619 9.45 -6.96 -4.98
N TYR A 620 9.10 -5.76 -4.50
CA TYR A 620 7.72 -5.51 -4.12
C TYR A 620 6.75 -5.46 -5.31
N SER A 621 7.20 -4.98 -6.47
CA SER A 621 6.40 -5.06 -7.70
C SER A 621 6.19 -6.52 -8.12
N GLY A 622 7.21 -7.36 -7.98
CA GLY A 622 7.16 -8.80 -8.26
C GLY A 622 6.15 -9.52 -7.39
N GLU A 623 6.14 -9.23 -6.09
CA GLU A 623 5.16 -9.75 -5.13
C GLU A 623 3.73 -9.37 -5.52
N LEU A 624 3.50 -8.10 -5.83
CA LEU A 624 2.18 -7.64 -6.26
C LEU A 624 1.74 -8.27 -7.59
N VAL A 625 2.65 -8.42 -8.55
CA VAL A 625 2.37 -9.10 -9.82
C VAL A 625 2.08 -10.59 -9.61
N SER A 626 2.80 -11.26 -8.72
CA SER A 626 2.55 -12.65 -8.32
C SER A 626 1.14 -12.79 -7.73
N TYR A 627 0.74 -11.86 -6.86
CA TYR A 627 -0.61 -11.80 -6.31
C TYR A 627 -1.68 -11.57 -7.39
N VAL A 628 -1.48 -10.61 -8.31
CA VAL A 628 -2.39 -10.38 -9.45
C VAL A 628 -2.53 -11.64 -10.30
N ARG A 629 -1.43 -12.34 -10.59
CA ARG A 629 -1.44 -13.63 -11.31
C ARG A 629 -2.25 -14.69 -10.55
N LYS A 630 -2.09 -14.79 -9.22
CA LYS A 630 -2.86 -15.72 -8.36
C LYS A 630 -4.36 -15.44 -8.44
N VAL A 631 -4.78 -14.18 -8.38
CA VAL A 631 -6.21 -13.79 -8.46
C VAL A 631 -6.78 -14.08 -9.85
N LEU A 632 -6.08 -13.70 -10.92
CA LEU A 632 -6.58 -13.84 -12.30
C LEU A 632 -6.48 -15.26 -12.85
N GLN A 633 -5.73 -16.17 -12.22
CA GLN A 633 -5.62 -17.58 -12.62
C GLN A 633 -6.99 -18.30 -12.70
N ILE A 634 -7.99 -17.80 -11.97
CA ILE A 634 -9.36 -18.33 -11.99
C ILE A 634 -10.02 -18.25 -13.38
N ILE A 635 -9.58 -17.31 -14.22
CA ILE A 635 -10.12 -17.10 -15.57
C ILE A 635 -9.71 -18.29 -16.47
N PRO A 636 -8.40 -18.58 -16.69
CA PRO A 636 -7.98 -19.79 -17.37
C PRO A 636 -8.58 -21.08 -16.79
N GLU A 637 -8.64 -21.21 -15.46
CA GLU A 637 -9.22 -22.40 -14.82
C GLU A 637 -10.70 -22.60 -15.18
N SER A 638 -11.48 -21.50 -15.19
CA SER A 638 -12.91 -21.52 -15.56
C SER A 638 -13.11 -21.77 -17.05
N MET A 639 -12.21 -21.26 -17.91
CA MET A 639 -12.20 -21.54 -19.35
C MET A 639 -11.95 -23.03 -19.63
N PHE A 640 -10.91 -23.62 -19.03
CA PHE A 640 -10.61 -25.06 -19.20
C PHE A 640 -11.70 -25.96 -18.63
N THR A 641 -12.35 -25.55 -17.55
CA THR A 641 -13.50 -26.29 -16.99
C THR A 641 -14.70 -26.26 -17.94
N SER A 642 -14.96 -25.12 -18.58
CA SER A 642 -16.00 -25.01 -19.62
C SER A 642 -15.65 -25.83 -20.87
N LEU A 643 -14.40 -25.79 -21.33
CA LEU A 643 -13.91 -26.60 -22.45
C LEU A 643 -14.06 -28.10 -22.18
N LEU A 644 -13.75 -28.58 -20.96
CA LEU A 644 -13.93 -29.98 -20.60
C LEU A 644 -15.40 -30.42 -20.69
N LYS A 645 -16.33 -29.55 -20.26
CA LYS A 645 -17.77 -29.80 -20.41
C LYS A 645 -18.19 -29.87 -21.88
N ILE A 646 -17.67 -28.97 -22.72
CA ILE A 646 -17.90 -29.01 -24.18
C ILE A 646 -17.39 -30.32 -24.77
N ILE A 647 -16.17 -30.74 -24.45
CA ILE A 647 -15.58 -32.00 -24.93
C ILE A 647 -16.45 -33.18 -24.51
N LYS A 648 -16.90 -33.22 -23.25
CA LYS A 648 -17.77 -34.28 -22.75
C LYS A 648 -19.09 -34.33 -23.53
N LEU A 649 -19.76 -33.19 -23.70
CA LEU A 649 -21.00 -33.08 -24.47
C LEU A 649 -20.81 -33.54 -25.91
N GLN A 650 -19.74 -33.11 -26.57
CA GLN A 650 -19.44 -33.49 -27.96
C GLN A 650 -19.07 -34.97 -28.14
N THR A 651 -18.46 -35.59 -27.13
CA THR A 651 -17.96 -36.98 -27.24
C THR A 651 -18.98 -38.02 -26.77
N HIS A 652 -19.79 -37.71 -25.76
CA HIS A 652 -20.67 -38.70 -25.11
C HIS A 652 -22.17 -38.41 -25.31
N ASP A 653 -22.55 -37.14 -25.41
CA ASP A 653 -23.97 -36.74 -25.34
C ASP A 653 -24.54 -36.36 -26.73
N ILE A 654 -23.72 -35.79 -27.62
CA ILE A 654 -24.12 -35.41 -28.98
C ILE A 654 -23.86 -36.57 -29.94
N VAL A 655 -24.95 -37.13 -30.47
CA VAL A 655 -24.91 -38.18 -31.48
C VAL A 655 -24.62 -37.56 -32.85
N GLU A 656 -23.68 -38.15 -33.61
CA GLU A 656 -23.41 -37.73 -34.98
C GLU A 656 -24.62 -37.96 -35.91
N VAL A 657 -24.85 -37.03 -36.83
CA VAL A 657 -25.97 -37.13 -37.78
C VAL A 657 -25.64 -38.14 -38.87
N PRO A 658 -26.46 -39.17 -39.11
CA PRO A 658 -26.21 -40.17 -40.14
C PRO A 658 -26.36 -39.57 -41.55
N THR A 659 -25.72 -40.20 -42.54
CA THR A 659 -25.73 -39.76 -43.94
C THR A 659 -27.11 -39.87 -44.63
N ARG A 660 -28.05 -40.63 -44.07
CA ARG A 660 -29.46 -40.69 -44.48
C ARG A 660 -30.36 -40.66 -43.24
N LEU A 661 -31.35 -39.79 -43.25
CA LEU A 661 -32.23 -39.55 -42.11
C LEU A 661 -33.69 -39.41 -42.55
N ASP A 662 -34.59 -40.14 -41.90
CA ASP A 662 -36.04 -39.99 -42.09
C ASP A 662 -36.48 -38.59 -41.63
N LYS A 663 -37.36 -37.94 -42.39
CA LYS A 663 -37.84 -36.57 -42.11
C LYS A 663 -38.42 -36.42 -40.69
N ASP A 664 -39.06 -37.47 -40.19
CA ASP A 664 -39.71 -37.48 -38.88
C ASP A 664 -38.71 -37.53 -37.71
N LYS A 665 -37.48 -38.04 -37.95
CA LYS A 665 -36.40 -38.13 -36.95
C LYS A 665 -35.49 -36.88 -36.92
N LEU A 666 -35.76 -35.90 -37.78
CA LEU A 666 -34.92 -34.70 -37.94
C LEU A 666 -34.90 -33.83 -36.68
N ARG A 667 -36.02 -33.78 -35.95
CA ARG A 667 -36.11 -33.06 -34.67
C ARG A 667 -35.31 -33.74 -33.55
N ASP A 668 -35.24 -35.07 -33.56
CA ASP A 668 -34.51 -35.85 -32.56
C ASP A 668 -33.00 -35.72 -32.74
N TYR A 669 -32.52 -35.76 -34.00
CA TYR A 669 -31.10 -35.57 -34.33
C TYR A 669 -30.64 -34.10 -34.26
N ALA A 670 -31.56 -33.14 -34.26
CA ALA A 670 -31.23 -31.73 -34.07
C ALA A 670 -30.61 -31.45 -32.69
N GLN A 671 -30.93 -32.27 -31.67
CA GLN A 671 -30.30 -32.26 -30.34
C GLN A 671 -30.15 -30.83 -29.77
N LEU A 672 -31.24 -30.05 -29.85
CA LEU A 672 -31.23 -28.61 -29.58
C LEU A 672 -30.76 -28.29 -28.15
N GLY A 673 -31.11 -29.11 -27.16
CA GLY A 673 -30.68 -28.95 -25.76
C GLY A 673 -29.14 -29.03 -25.60
N PRO A 674 -28.51 -30.18 -25.89
CA PRO A 674 -27.05 -30.32 -25.85
C PRO A 674 -26.31 -29.28 -26.68
N ARG A 675 -26.81 -28.93 -27.89
CA ARG A 675 -26.20 -27.91 -28.74
C ARG A 675 -26.32 -26.50 -28.16
N TYR A 676 -27.45 -26.16 -27.52
CA TYR A 676 -27.61 -24.90 -26.81
C TYR A 676 -26.63 -24.78 -25.64
N GLU A 677 -26.44 -25.86 -24.87
CA GLU A 677 -25.45 -25.86 -23.78
C GLU A 677 -24.02 -25.69 -24.29
N VAL A 678 -23.65 -26.30 -25.43
CA VAL A 678 -22.35 -26.04 -26.08
C VAL A 678 -22.21 -24.57 -26.49
N ALA A 679 -23.24 -23.98 -27.10
CA ALA A 679 -23.22 -22.57 -27.49
C ALA A 679 -23.08 -21.63 -26.27
N LYS A 680 -23.81 -21.92 -25.19
CA LYS A 680 -23.75 -21.18 -23.92
C LYS A 680 -22.37 -21.25 -23.28
N LEU A 681 -21.75 -22.43 -23.23
CA LEU A 681 -20.39 -22.61 -22.71
C LEU A 681 -19.34 -21.90 -23.59
N THR A 682 -19.51 -21.95 -24.91
CA THR A 682 -18.61 -21.25 -25.85
C THR A 682 -18.71 -19.74 -25.69
N HIS A 683 -19.94 -19.21 -25.55
CA HIS A 683 -20.16 -17.79 -25.25
C HIS A 683 -19.54 -17.40 -23.91
N ALA A 684 -19.68 -18.21 -22.86
CA ALA A 684 -19.04 -17.95 -21.57
C ALA A 684 -17.51 -17.84 -21.67
N ILE A 685 -16.86 -18.72 -22.44
CA ILE A 685 -15.40 -18.64 -22.71
C ILE A 685 -15.03 -17.33 -23.40
N SER A 686 -15.86 -16.86 -24.34
CA SER A 686 -15.67 -15.55 -24.98
C SER A 686 -15.72 -14.41 -23.97
N ILE A 687 -16.71 -14.41 -23.07
CA ILE A 687 -16.85 -13.37 -22.02
C ILE A 687 -15.64 -13.36 -21.08
N PHE A 688 -15.15 -14.54 -20.67
CA PHE A 688 -13.94 -14.65 -19.82
C PHE A 688 -12.71 -14.05 -20.50
N THR A 689 -12.55 -14.31 -21.79
CA THR A 689 -11.43 -13.78 -22.60
C THR A 689 -11.56 -12.28 -22.79
N GLU A 690 -12.77 -11.79 -23.07
CA GLU A 690 -13.04 -10.36 -23.20
C GLU A 690 -12.79 -9.63 -21.87
N GLY A 691 -13.23 -10.18 -20.74
CA GLY A 691 -13.06 -9.58 -19.41
C GLY A 691 -11.60 -9.32 -19.04
N ILE A 692 -10.69 -10.25 -19.33
CA ILE A 692 -9.25 -10.02 -19.09
C ILE A 692 -8.64 -9.04 -20.09
N LEU A 693 -9.08 -9.04 -21.36
CA LEU A 693 -8.60 -8.12 -22.38
C LEU A 693 -9.14 -6.68 -22.21
N MET A 694 -10.28 -6.51 -21.52
CA MET A 694 -10.80 -5.19 -21.12
C MET A 694 -9.90 -4.51 -20.08
N MET A 695 -9.08 -5.27 -19.36
CA MET A 695 -8.05 -4.69 -18.50
C MET A 695 -7.03 -3.97 -19.38
N LYS A 696 -6.81 -2.67 -19.15
CA LYS A 696 -5.74 -1.95 -19.86
C LYS A 696 -4.38 -2.42 -19.34
N THR A 697 -3.37 -2.36 -20.19
CA THR A 697 -1.97 -2.53 -19.76
C THR A 697 -1.68 -1.54 -18.62
N THR A 698 -1.18 -2.06 -17.51
CA THR A 698 -1.08 -1.29 -16.27
C THR A 698 0.32 -1.37 -15.72
N LEU A 699 0.88 -0.22 -15.35
CA LEU A 699 2.14 -0.17 -14.62
C LEU A 699 1.85 -0.42 -13.14
N VAL A 700 2.38 -1.52 -12.61
CA VAL A 700 2.23 -1.93 -11.21
C VAL A 700 3.59 -1.83 -10.57
N GLY A 701 3.80 -0.75 -9.80
CA GLY A 701 5.14 -0.33 -9.37
C GLY A 701 6.01 0.01 -10.59
N ILE A 702 7.03 -0.81 -10.87
CA ILE A 702 7.89 -0.67 -12.07
C ILE A 702 7.65 -1.76 -13.12
N ILE A 703 6.78 -2.73 -12.85
CA ILE A 703 6.51 -3.84 -13.76
C ILE A 703 5.26 -3.52 -14.58
N LYS A 704 5.42 -3.55 -15.91
CA LYS A 704 4.31 -3.39 -16.84
C LYS A 704 3.56 -4.71 -16.97
N VAL A 705 2.32 -4.74 -16.52
CA VAL A 705 1.44 -5.91 -16.58
C VAL A 705 0.61 -5.85 -17.85
N ASP A 706 0.87 -6.78 -18.77
CA ASP A 706 0.10 -6.98 -19.99
C ASP A 706 -0.96 -8.10 -19.79
N PRO A 707 -2.27 -7.77 -19.84
CA PRO A 707 -3.33 -8.77 -19.67
C PRO A 707 -3.29 -9.89 -20.69
N LYS A 708 -2.79 -9.64 -21.91
CA LYS A 708 -2.64 -10.70 -22.92
C LYS A 708 -1.60 -11.74 -22.48
N GLN A 709 -0.43 -11.28 -22.04
CA GLN A 709 0.62 -12.17 -21.52
C GLN A 709 0.16 -12.91 -20.27
N LEU A 710 -0.58 -12.25 -19.37
CA LEU A 710 -1.17 -12.90 -18.19
C LEU A 710 -2.10 -14.05 -18.57
N LEU A 711 -2.95 -13.86 -19.58
CA LEU A 711 -3.84 -14.91 -20.06
C LEU A 711 -3.05 -16.08 -20.67
N GLU A 712 -2.07 -15.79 -21.53
CA GLU A 712 -1.22 -16.81 -22.15
C GLU A 712 -0.47 -17.66 -21.12
N ASP A 713 0.15 -17.02 -20.12
CA ASP A 713 0.85 -17.70 -19.03
C ASP A 713 -0.12 -18.54 -18.18
N GLY A 714 -1.31 -18.00 -17.88
CA GLY A 714 -2.35 -18.70 -17.13
C GLY A 714 -2.88 -19.93 -17.85
N ILE A 715 -3.09 -19.86 -19.17
CA ILE A 715 -3.45 -20.98 -20.05
C ILE A 715 -2.34 -22.03 -20.05
N ARG A 716 -1.07 -21.61 -20.21
CA ARG A 716 0.08 -22.51 -20.18
C ARG A 716 0.16 -23.28 -18.86
N LYS A 717 -0.03 -22.59 -17.73
CA LYS A 717 -0.04 -23.19 -16.40
C LYS A 717 -1.13 -24.25 -16.24
N GLU A 718 -2.35 -23.96 -16.69
CA GLU A 718 -3.45 -24.91 -16.61
C GLU A 718 -3.24 -26.10 -17.54
N LEU A 719 -2.69 -25.88 -18.75
CA LEU A 719 -2.33 -26.96 -19.67
C LEU A 719 -1.31 -27.92 -19.04
N VAL A 720 -0.22 -27.40 -18.47
CA VAL A 720 0.80 -28.22 -17.78
C VAL A 720 0.17 -29.01 -16.64
N LYS A 721 -0.68 -28.38 -15.82
CA LYS A 721 -1.39 -29.05 -14.72
C LYS A 721 -2.27 -30.20 -15.22
N ARG A 722 -3.00 -30.01 -16.31
CA ARG A 722 -3.88 -31.04 -16.91
C ARG A 722 -3.08 -32.18 -17.51
N VAL A 723 -1.99 -31.89 -18.23
CA VAL A 723 -1.08 -32.91 -18.78
C VAL A 723 -0.43 -33.71 -17.65
N ALA A 724 0.11 -33.04 -16.63
CA ALA A 724 0.71 -33.71 -15.48
C ALA A 724 -0.29 -34.62 -14.75
N LEU A 725 -1.53 -34.15 -14.56
CA LEU A 725 -2.59 -34.94 -13.93
C LEU A 725 -3.03 -36.13 -14.80
N ALA A 726 -3.09 -35.95 -16.12
CA ALA A 726 -3.35 -37.04 -17.07
C ALA A 726 -2.23 -38.08 -17.06
N LEU A 727 -0.96 -37.65 -17.05
CA LEU A 727 0.20 -38.54 -16.91
C LEU A 727 0.17 -39.28 -15.58
N HIS A 728 -0.12 -38.59 -14.46
CA HIS A 728 -0.19 -39.23 -13.14
C HIS A 728 -1.31 -40.28 -13.05
N ARG A 729 -2.46 -40.04 -13.70
CA ARG A 729 -3.57 -41.02 -13.76
C ARG A 729 -3.35 -42.14 -14.77
N GLY A 730 -2.66 -41.86 -15.88
CA GLY A 730 -2.43 -42.82 -16.96
C GLY A 730 -1.18 -43.69 -16.76
N LEU A 731 -0.14 -43.16 -16.11
CA LEU A 731 1.13 -43.83 -15.81
C LEU A 731 1.19 -44.25 -14.34
N ILE A 732 0.19 -45.01 -13.88
CA ILE A 732 0.25 -45.66 -12.57
C ILE A 732 1.09 -46.94 -12.74
N PHE A 733 2.36 -46.88 -12.38
CA PHE A 733 3.19 -48.07 -12.27
C PHE A 733 2.71 -48.91 -11.09
N ASN A 734 2.10 -50.07 -11.38
CA ASN A 734 1.59 -50.96 -10.34
C ASN A 734 2.77 -51.50 -9.51
N PRO A 735 2.87 -51.24 -8.20
CA PRO A 735 4.00 -51.70 -7.38
C PRO A 735 4.04 -53.24 -7.20
N ARG A 736 2.99 -53.96 -7.66
CA ARG A 736 2.96 -55.44 -7.72
C ARG A 736 3.34 -56.02 -9.08
N ALA A 737 3.68 -55.20 -10.08
CA ALA A 737 4.28 -55.67 -11.32
C ALA A 737 5.81 -55.79 -11.14
N LYS A 738 6.23 -56.76 -10.33
CA LYS A 738 7.58 -57.34 -10.35
C LYS A 738 7.44 -58.85 -10.33
#